data_AF-A0A3B9HRF1-F1
#
_entry.id   AF-A0A3B9HRF1-F1
#
_cell.length_a   1.000
_cell.length_b   1.000
_cell.length_c   1.000
_cell.angle_alpha   90.00
_cell.angle_beta   90.00
_cell.angle_gamma   90.00
#
_symmetry.space_group_name_H-M   'P 1'
#
loop_
_entity.id
_entity.type
_entity.pdbx_description
1 polymer ?
#
loop_
_entity_poly.entity_id
_entity_poly.type
_entity_poly.pdbx_seq_one_letter_code
_entity_poly.pdbx_strand_id
1 'polypeptide(L)'
;MLINHRQITVYLALVAVALVLASGCGGGDGGLSDWAKPAQVTVVSNLSGQILPPVAGASLHESAAFSLLSVEGTRVHIEEKPEFSTVVDSQGKFVIKNLPVGKYHVVAYTVAGTTAYKQRSDLINLTGQFETQELTAALPLVIAPYRVNLRVTSLITDNPVAGAKLSVWGVDYLTSASGDVVVGPLPAGFWPMRIEAAGYMTAVIHPGFQKQRNAHLRVRLTPLSATERNQAPVVEIEQAFTSVKTNESVTLYAAGFDADGDFITYKWRSTRGGFSYDSGSSVVYTSPASTGTVQITLVAKDSKGAEGVAILDLDILSGSSLPPNPRNQAPLAASDPFPANLADNLGTDIMLRWTGKDPDNDPLSYDLLIATQGADLKVVASNLTASSYRITNLGANQTYFWKVVSRDIYDAVSPDPAIWQFRSGEGSNASPYQPKNPVPEDLAFDQLPSLGFSWTGGDPDPDDTVTYSFYISTDSRNLALVATTRATSYEHGGLALGKTYYWQVIAADNRGRETPSPVWRFSTYSQPNQPPSDPIVVYPASGAVNVVADVQLQWSSEDPDGDPITYDLFVGKTFPLEKIVADLVGPSYLPTQPYDSLSTYYWQVVARDDRGLTNVNSPVWSFKTSDKTNLAPNVPIALNPGNNATGVDLRPVFSWRGGDPDGDTVLYDLYLDTEITPAQLVAANLTEERWTPATNLNEGAHYYWRVVARDPSGLERTSQIYSFFARTALDSIAPALISVEPANGDAGVAQTAVARIVFSEPVRKDTASQALSLSPAVAGNWTWEDDVTVHFMPASPWRLGSYNQLTIASSTVRDLAGNLMANGSVYRFTIDTPVPIPSSHRSSGFPVQADAGVSVKSEVANLSSGSKSYALAVASPNSSSFAVQASLSAQPVITDPGSAFREFERMAAERVPADLSISASLEPAPQASPQVGVSENFYIPAYGSVATDTAFPNNVISATCVGLTGKTAIYVDDAITSPSNTLVAEVRKRFEEGIQPAINDYFGQEPELGPDGESRITILLTDSMKKGILGIFYGVDLSARNPSDIQLRESNGRKMLYVTYTEDNDATRYGTMAHEFQHMVNYWQKRLTGGGYEATWLNEGMSKFAEEVCGYGVLQGDKNTALLIELSQKEFNKSPPLSLTNWTGLNSYGLSYLFVRFLAQENRYGTTYREVTRSLVSSSKTGTANVAAITGEAFDVTLAKWGLSLYLNRFQSTNSKDYGLPGLNLRGAYSGVTLPGFVPQMVTTSQV
;
A
#
# COMPACT_ATOMS: atom_id res chain seq x y z
N MET A 1 -47.84 -5.22 -24.38
CA MET A 1 -48.44 -6.28 -23.56
C MET A 1 -48.16 -5.92 -22.10
N LEU A 2 -49.19 -5.70 -21.26
CA LEU A 2 -49.99 -6.70 -20.53
C LEU A 2 -49.19 -7.44 -19.42
N ILE A 3 -49.66 -7.60 -18.17
CA ILE A 3 -50.67 -6.86 -17.37
C ILE A 3 -50.66 -7.34 -15.88
N ASN A 4 -51.37 -6.63 -14.98
CA ASN A 4 -51.73 -6.99 -13.57
C ASN A 4 -50.61 -6.97 -12.49
N HIS A 5 -50.79 -6.46 -11.25
CA HIS A 5 -51.90 -6.44 -10.23
C HIS A 5 -51.90 -7.68 -9.30
N ARG A 6 -52.16 -7.63 -7.97
CA ARG A 6 -52.47 -6.59 -6.91
C ARG A 6 -51.95 -7.18 -5.55
N GLN A 7 -51.42 -6.43 -4.56
CA GLN A 7 -52.05 -5.56 -3.51
C GLN A 7 -52.90 -6.36 -2.47
N ILE A 8 -53.22 -5.92 -1.20
CA ILE A 8 -54.43 -5.09 -0.77
C ILE A 8 -54.70 -5.31 0.83
N THR A 9 -55.27 -4.37 1.65
CA THR A 9 -55.60 -4.22 3.17
C THR A 9 -56.96 -4.84 3.74
N VAL A 10 -57.97 -4.50 4.64
CA VAL A 10 -58.54 -3.52 5.69
C VAL A 10 -59.68 -4.16 6.64
N TYR A 11 -60.32 -3.41 7.61
CA TYR A 11 -61.59 -3.57 8.47
C TYR A 11 -61.64 -4.45 9.80
N LEU A 12 -62.45 -4.24 10.90
CA LEU A 12 -62.90 -3.07 11.74
C LEU A 12 -63.74 -3.48 13.02
N ALA A 13 -63.67 -2.71 14.14
CA ALA A 13 -64.72 -2.38 15.18
C ALA A 13 -65.05 -3.19 16.50
N LEU A 14 -65.09 -2.41 17.62
CA LEU A 14 -66.05 -2.36 18.78
C LEU A 14 -66.02 -3.32 20.03
N VAL A 15 -65.77 -2.69 21.21
CA VAL A 15 -66.51 -2.74 22.51
C VAL A 15 -66.34 -3.92 23.52
N ALA A 16 -65.40 -3.70 24.46
CA ALA A 16 -65.54 -3.65 25.94
C ALA A 16 -65.73 -4.91 26.85
N VAL A 17 -65.30 -4.68 28.12
CA VAL A 17 -65.56 -5.43 29.39
C VAL A 17 -64.68 -6.65 29.75
N ALA A 18 -63.87 -6.44 30.80
CA ALA A 18 -63.37 -7.36 31.84
C ALA A 18 -62.71 -8.73 31.51
N LEU A 19 -61.41 -8.81 31.83
CA LEU A 19 -60.84 -9.72 32.85
C LEU A 19 -61.44 -11.14 33.02
N VAL A 20 -60.80 -12.17 32.45
CA VAL A 20 -59.98 -13.21 33.17
C VAL A 20 -59.62 -14.38 32.24
N LEU A 21 -58.44 -14.97 32.49
CA LEU A 21 -57.76 -16.04 31.73
C LEU A 21 -58.46 -17.42 31.75
N ALA A 22 -58.39 -18.16 30.64
CA ALA A 22 -57.98 -19.58 30.59
C ALA A 22 -57.72 -20.08 29.13
N SER A 23 -56.77 -21.01 28.98
CA SER A 23 -56.44 -21.93 27.84
C SER A 23 -57.38 -22.06 26.62
N GLY A 24 -56.92 -22.32 25.38
CA GLY A 24 -55.57 -22.58 24.85
C GLY A 24 -55.55 -23.56 23.64
N CYS A 25 -54.47 -23.52 22.83
CA CYS A 25 -54.14 -24.39 21.66
C CYS A 25 -54.85 -24.14 20.30
N GLY A 26 -54.07 -24.31 19.19
CA GLY A 26 -54.40 -23.98 17.79
C GLY A 26 -54.03 -22.52 17.42
N GLY A 27 -53.36 -22.15 16.31
CA GLY A 27 -52.98 -22.84 15.05
C GLY A 27 -53.94 -22.45 13.90
N GLY A 28 -53.54 -21.88 12.74
CA GLY A 28 -52.23 -21.40 12.24
C GLY A 28 -52.38 -20.66 10.87
N ASP A 29 -51.30 -20.04 10.38
CA ASP A 29 -50.97 -19.52 9.02
C ASP A 29 -51.98 -18.73 8.11
N GLY A 30 -51.61 -17.48 7.76
CA GLY A 30 -51.54 -16.96 6.35
C GLY A 30 -52.69 -16.13 5.69
N GLY A 31 -52.35 -14.98 5.04
CA GLY A 31 -53.08 -14.44 3.86
C GLY A 31 -53.80 -13.06 3.92
N LEU A 32 -54.52 -12.66 2.84
CA LEU A 32 -55.11 -11.31 2.54
C LEU A 32 -56.55 -11.42 1.90
N SER A 33 -57.56 -10.52 1.91
CA SER A 33 -57.88 -9.15 2.47
C SER A 33 -57.92 -7.93 1.48
N ASP A 34 -59.02 -7.12 1.40
CA ASP A 34 -59.20 -5.61 1.18
C ASP A 34 -60.66 -5.24 0.77
N TRP A 35 -61.13 -4.06 0.26
CA TRP A 35 -60.59 -2.74 -0.15
C TRP A 35 -61.47 -1.57 0.30
N ALA A 36 -60.83 -0.43 0.60
CA ALA A 36 -61.31 0.97 0.57
C ALA A 36 -62.28 1.51 1.66
N LYS A 37 -61.99 2.75 2.12
CA LYS A 37 -62.88 3.95 2.05
C LYS A 37 -62.12 5.26 2.42
N PRO A 38 -62.69 6.49 2.23
CA PRO A 38 -61.91 7.65 1.76
C PRO A 38 -61.44 8.66 2.85
N ALA A 39 -60.71 9.67 2.38
CA ALA A 39 -60.02 10.71 3.15
C ALA A 39 -60.91 11.76 3.85
N GLN A 40 -60.30 12.50 4.78
CA GLN A 40 -60.74 13.83 5.21
C GLN A 40 -59.76 14.92 4.73
N VAL A 41 -60.29 16.12 4.49
CA VAL A 41 -59.53 17.31 4.10
C VAL A 41 -59.41 18.22 5.31
N THR A 42 -58.23 18.84 5.50
CA THR A 42 -58.05 19.94 6.47
C THR A 42 -57.54 21.17 5.70
N VAL A 43 -58.44 22.11 5.42
CA VAL A 43 -58.09 23.36 4.75
C VAL A 43 -57.43 24.30 5.75
N VAL A 44 -56.13 24.56 5.59
CA VAL A 44 -55.51 25.76 6.16
C VAL A 44 -55.87 26.93 5.25
N SER A 45 -56.53 27.94 5.82
CA SER A 45 -56.97 29.12 5.09
C SER A 45 -55.78 30.05 4.82
N ASN A 46 -55.35 30.05 3.56
CA ASN A 46 -54.29 30.92 3.05
C ASN A 46 -54.80 32.36 2.91
N LEU A 47 -54.21 33.30 3.66
CA LEU A 47 -54.54 34.72 3.58
C LEU A 47 -53.84 35.37 2.39
N SER A 48 -54.54 36.15 1.57
CA SER A 48 -53.95 36.89 0.44
C SER A 48 -54.23 38.39 0.59
N GLY A 49 -53.20 39.22 0.46
CA GLY A 49 -53.32 40.64 0.79
C GLY A 49 -52.60 41.56 -0.18
N GLN A 50 -53.17 42.76 -0.34
CA GLN A 50 -52.55 43.87 -1.08
C GLN A 50 -52.02 44.91 -0.10
N ILE A 51 -50.80 45.40 -0.33
CA ILE A 51 -50.27 46.56 0.37
C ILE A 51 -50.25 47.73 -0.62
N LEU A 52 -50.91 48.82 -0.23
CA LEU A 52 -51.14 49.99 -1.08
C LEU A 52 -50.43 51.24 -0.51
N PRO A 53 -49.67 51.98 -1.34
CA PRO A 53 -49.29 53.36 -1.02
C PRO A 53 -50.52 54.31 -1.03
N PRO A 54 -50.41 55.54 -0.50
CA PRO A 54 -51.57 56.38 -0.22
C PRO A 54 -52.23 56.97 -1.48
N VAL A 55 -53.48 56.58 -1.74
CA VAL A 55 -54.35 57.15 -2.79
C VAL A 55 -55.77 57.38 -2.23
N ALA A 56 -56.40 58.48 -2.62
CA ALA A 56 -57.69 58.92 -2.07
C ALA A 56 -58.89 58.63 -2.99
N GLY A 57 -59.96 58.06 -2.42
CA GLY A 57 -61.32 58.08 -2.98
C GLY A 57 -61.82 56.78 -3.63
N ALA A 58 -63.07 56.42 -3.27
CA ALA A 58 -63.94 55.41 -3.86
C ALA A 58 -63.76 53.91 -3.48
N SER A 59 -64.89 53.20 -3.64
CA SER A 59 -65.29 51.87 -3.16
C SER A 59 -66.51 51.46 -4.01
N LEU A 60 -67.13 50.28 -3.99
CA LEU A 60 -66.86 48.86 -3.69
C LEU A 60 -68.14 48.12 -4.20
N HIS A 61 -68.11 46.83 -4.53
CA HIS A 61 -69.28 45.93 -4.36
C HIS A 61 -68.92 44.45 -4.53
N GLU A 62 -69.82 43.58 -4.08
CA GLU A 62 -69.54 42.16 -3.79
C GLU A 62 -70.04 41.18 -4.85
N SER A 63 -69.60 39.92 -4.72
CA SER A 63 -70.46 38.76 -4.94
C SER A 63 -70.06 37.65 -3.97
N ALA A 64 -71.03 36.83 -3.53
CA ALA A 64 -70.86 35.92 -2.38
C ALA A 64 -71.20 34.46 -2.69
N ALA A 65 -70.39 33.55 -2.16
CA ALA A 65 -70.69 32.11 -2.01
C ALA A 65 -69.87 31.55 -0.83
N PHE A 66 -70.35 30.47 -0.20
CA PHE A 66 -69.88 30.01 1.12
C PHE A 66 -68.62 29.12 1.07
N SER A 67 -67.82 29.20 2.14
CA SER A 67 -66.81 28.20 2.53
C SER A 67 -66.82 27.99 4.05
N LEU A 68 -66.33 26.85 4.54
CA LEU A 68 -66.68 26.28 5.86
C LEU A 68 -65.73 26.59 7.03
N LEU A 69 -64.87 27.60 6.90
CA LEU A 69 -64.05 28.14 7.99
C LEU A 69 -63.89 29.65 7.77
N SER A 70 -64.53 30.47 8.61
CA SER A 70 -64.40 31.93 8.48
C SER A 70 -63.08 32.41 9.10
N VAL A 71 -62.27 33.07 8.28
CA VAL A 71 -61.08 33.84 8.70
C VAL A 71 -61.38 35.34 8.87
N GLU A 72 -62.63 35.73 8.64
CA GLU A 72 -63.13 37.09 8.80
C GLU A 72 -62.83 37.63 10.21
N GLY A 73 -62.31 38.85 10.29
CA GLY A 73 -61.89 39.45 11.56
C GLY A 73 -60.52 39.02 12.09
N THR A 74 -59.78 38.15 11.39
CA THR A 74 -58.33 37.95 11.65
C THR A 74 -57.62 39.31 11.54
N ARG A 75 -56.80 39.67 12.53
CA ARG A 75 -56.01 40.91 12.50
C ARG A 75 -54.70 40.68 11.75
N VAL A 76 -54.32 41.65 10.93
CA VAL A 76 -53.03 41.68 10.23
C VAL A 76 -52.36 43.03 10.47
N HIS A 77 -51.07 43.05 10.84
CA HIS A 77 -50.28 44.26 11.09
C HIS A 77 -48.86 44.14 10.55
N ILE A 78 -48.17 45.27 10.41
CA ILE A 78 -46.75 45.33 10.04
C ILE A 78 -45.88 45.23 11.29
N GLU A 79 -44.89 44.33 11.33
CA GLU A 79 -44.04 44.11 12.52
C GLU A 79 -43.27 45.38 12.93
N GLU A 80 -42.64 46.05 11.98
CA GLU A 80 -41.79 47.22 12.23
C GLU A 80 -42.60 48.50 12.47
N LYS A 81 -43.91 48.47 12.18
CA LYS A 81 -44.87 49.57 12.33
C LYS A 81 -46.28 49.05 12.66
N PRO A 82 -46.52 48.55 13.89
CA PRO A 82 -47.78 47.89 14.25
C PRO A 82 -49.04 48.78 14.16
N GLU A 83 -48.87 50.11 14.08
CA GLU A 83 -49.94 51.06 13.80
C GLU A 83 -50.56 50.88 12.41
N PHE A 84 -49.82 50.36 11.44
CA PHE A 84 -50.34 49.95 10.13
C PHE A 84 -50.94 48.54 10.24
N SER A 85 -52.24 48.50 10.54
CA SER A 85 -53.00 47.26 10.71
C SER A 85 -54.37 47.30 10.03
N THR A 86 -54.92 46.11 9.79
CA THR A 86 -56.21 45.90 9.11
C THR A 86 -56.86 44.59 9.60
N VAL A 87 -58.04 44.27 9.08
CA VAL A 87 -58.72 42.99 9.32
C VAL A 87 -58.98 42.26 8.00
N VAL A 88 -59.02 40.93 8.08
CA VAL A 88 -59.33 40.03 6.97
C VAL A 88 -60.84 39.95 6.74
N ASP A 89 -61.27 39.90 5.48
CA ASP A 89 -62.66 39.73 5.05
C ASP A 89 -63.12 38.25 4.98
N SER A 90 -64.38 38.03 4.61
CA SER A 90 -64.98 36.69 4.48
C SER A 90 -64.41 35.83 3.33
N GLN A 91 -63.56 36.38 2.45
CA GLN A 91 -62.82 35.63 1.43
C GLN A 91 -61.36 35.34 1.81
N GLY A 92 -60.92 35.71 3.02
CA GLY A 92 -59.53 35.56 3.43
C GLY A 92 -58.60 36.65 2.86
N LYS A 93 -59.16 37.78 2.42
CA LYS A 93 -58.41 38.89 1.85
C LYS A 93 -58.28 40.07 2.79
N PHE A 94 -57.20 40.82 2.64
CA PHE A 94 -56.97 42.04 3.41
C PHE A 94 -56.23 43.12 2.60
N VAL A 95 -56.38 44.38 3.02
CA VAL A 95 -55.67 45.51 2.42
C VAL A 95 -55.09 46.40 3.50
N ILE A 96 -53.78 46.63 3.47
CA ILE A 96 -53.09 47.64 4.29
C ILE A 96 -52.79 48.84 3.39
N LYS A 97 -53.18 50.04 3.82
CA LYS A 97 -53.05 51.28 3.02
C LYS A 97 -52.07 52.26 3.68
N ASN A 98 -51.51 53.13 2.85
CA ASN A 98 -50.65 54.26 3.22
C ASN A 98 -49.28 53.88 3.81
N LEU A 99 -48.83 52.61 3.70
CA LEU A 99 -47.54 52.19 4.24
C LEU A 99 -46.38 52.86 3.45
N PRO A 100 -45.44 53.58 4.09
CA PRO A 100 -44.33 54.21 3.38
C PRO A 100 -43.37 53.19 2.78
N VAL A 101 -42.72 53.50 1.65
CA VAL A 101 -41.66 52.67 1.03
C VAL A 101 -40.60 52.21 2.05
N GLY A 102 -40.12 50.97 1.92
CA GLY A 102 -39.26 50.33 2.91
C GLY A 102 -39.35 48.80 2.91
N LYS A 103 -38.65 48.19 3.86
CA LYS A 103 -38.56 46.74 4.08
C LYS A 103 -39.35 46.38 5.35
N TYR A 104 -40.27 45.43 5.25
CA TYR A 104 -41.27 45.14 6.29
C TYR A 104 -41.65 43.65 6.34
N HIS A 105 -42.15 43.20 7.49
CA HIS A 105 -42.82 41.90 7.62
C HIS A 105 -44.28 42.05 8.04
N VAL A 106 -45.12 41.16 7.54
CA VAL A 106 -46.56 41.11 7.85
C VAL A 106 -46.81 40.02 8.88
N VAL A 107 -47.49 40.36 9.97
CA VAL A 107 -47.89 39.43 11.04
C VAL A 107 -49.41 39.31 11.04
N ALA A 108 -49.92 38.08 10.91
CA ALA A 108 -51.33 37.75 11.04
C ALA A 108 -51.60 37.01 12.36
N TYR A 109 -52.71 37.36 13.04
CA TYR A 109 -53.11 36.76 14.31
C TYR A 109 -54.63 36.64 14.42
N THR A 110 -55.09 35.47 14.87
CA THR A 110 -56.49 35.22 15.21
C THR A 110 -56.63 34.17 16.31
N VAL A 111 -57.80 34.08 16.92
CA VAL A 111 -58.13 33.06 17.94
C VAL A 111 -59.48 32.45 17.60
N ALA A 112 -59.49 31.15 17.32
CA ALA A 112 -60.70 30.40 17.03
C ALA A 112 -61.02 29.48 18.23
N GLY A 113 -62.06 29.83 18.98
CA GLY A 113 -62.37 29.18 20.26
C GLY A 113 -61.26 29.43 21.29
N THR A 114 -60.61 28.38 21.76
CA THR A 114 -59.44 28.45 22.65
C THR A 114 -58.09 28.38 21.92
N THR A 115 -58.08 28.11 20.62
CA THR A 115 -56.86 27.89 19.84
C THR A 115 -56.39 29.20 19.21
N ALA A 116 -55.18 29.64 19.56
CA ALA A 116 -54.52 30.77 18.92
C ALA A 116 -53.82 30.33 17.62
N TYR A 117 -53.92 31.18 16.59
CA TYR A 117 -53.24 31.02 15.30
C TYR A 117 -52.44 32.29 15.01
N LYS A 118 -51.18 32.14 14.62
CA LYS A 118 -50.28 33.28 14.37
C LYS A 118 -49.25 32.90 13.31
N GLN A 119 -49.07 33.74 12.30
CA GLN A 119 -48.06 33.57 11.27
C GLN A 119 -47.39 34.91 10.93
N ARG A 120 -46.15 34.83 10.49
CA ARG A 120 -45.32 35.94 10.01
C ARG A 120 -44.90 35.68 8.57
N SER A 121 -44.86 36.71 7.73
CA SER A 121 -44.38 36.60 6.35
C SER A 121 -42.85 36.62 6.26
N ASP A 122 -42.34 36.28 5.08
CA ASP A 122 -41.00 36.69 4.65
C ASP A 122 -40.93 38.22 4.47
N LEU A 123 -39.73 38.74 4.23
CA LEU A 123 -39.47 40.18 4.11
C LEU A 123 -40.04 40.75 2.80
N ILE A 124 -41.01 41.65 2.92
CA ILE A 124 -41.60 42.41 1.82
C ILE A 124 -40.80 43.70 1.60
N ASN A 125 -40.56 44.07 0.35
CA ASN A 125 -39.74 45.22 -0.03
C ASN A 125 -40.54 46.15 -0.97
N LEU A 126 -41.04 47.26 -0.43
CA LEU A 126 -41.81 48.27 -1.15
C LEU A 126 -40.87 49.31 -1.76
N THR A 127 -40.62 49.19 -3.07
CA THR A 127 -39.64 49.99 -3.82
C THR A 127 -40.22 51.20 -4.58
N GLY A 128 -41.52 51.21 -4.87
CA GLY A 128 -42.20 52.26 -5.63
C GLY A 128 -43.29 52.99 -4.85
N GLN A 129 -43.51 54.29 -5.13
CA GLN A 129 -44.54 55.09 -4.47
C GLN A 129 -45.98 54.85 -4.97
N PHE A 130 -46.18 54.09 -6.06
CA PHE A 130 -47.49 53.90 -6.70
C PHE A 130 -47.78 52.44 -7.11
N GLU A 131 -46.96 51.49 -6.69
CA GLU A 131 -47.13 50.07 -7.02
C GLU A 131 -47.94 49.35 -5.93
N THR A 132 -49.03 48.71 -6.32
CA THR A 132 -49.75 47.74 -5.48
C THR A 132 -48.90 46.49 -5.37
N GLN A 133 -48.39 46.17 -4.18
CA GLN A 133 -47.66 44.92 -3.96
C GLN A 133 -48.61 43.87 -3.39
N GLU A 134 -48.89 42.83 -4.19
CA GLU A 134 -49.58 41.64 -3.70
C GLU A 134 -48.60 40.72 -2.96
N LEU A 135 -49.09 40.01 -1.94
CA LEU A 135 -48.38 38.90 -1.33
C LEU A 135 -48.19 37.76 -2.34
N THR A 136 -46.97 37.61 -2.87
CA THR A 136 -46.58 36.60 -3.87
C THR A 136 -46.74 35.16 -3.38
N ALA A 137 -46.66 34.95 -2.06
CA ALA A 137 -47.09 33.74 -1.38
C ALA A 137 -48.20 34.09 -0.37
N ALA A 138 -49.32 33.38 -0.43
CA ALA A 138 -50.40 33.55 0.53
C ALA A 138 -50.00 33.02 1.91
N LEU A 139 -50.38 33.73 2.97
CA LEU A 139 -49.88 33.54 4.33
C LEU A 139 -50.74 32.49 5.08
N PRO A 140 -50.22 31.30 5.40
CA PRO A 140 -51.00 30.23 6.03
C PRO A 140 -51.09 30.45 7.56
N LEU A 141 -52.31 30.50 8.11
CA LEU A 141 -52.48 30.60 9.56
C LEU A 141 -52.12 29.27 10.26
N VAL A 142 -50.93 29.24 10.89
CA VAL A 142 -50.47 28.09 11.69
C VAL A 142 -50.87 28.22 13.17
N ILE A 143 -51.04 27.08 13.85
CA ILE A 143 -51.37 27.03 15.28
C ILE A 143 -50.18 27.56 16.10
N ALA A 144 -50.47 28.45 17.06
CA ALA A 144 -49.50 29.10 17.94
C ALA A 144 -49.77 28.74 19.42
N PRO A 145 -49.25 27.61 19.94
CA PRO A 145 -49.57 27.13 21.28
C PRO A 145 -48.49 27.43 22.34
N TYR A 146 -47.31 27.92 21.97
CA TYR A 146 -46.14 27.97 22.87
C TYR A 146 -45.96 29.32 23.59
N ARG A 147 -45.28 29.28 24.74
CA ARG A 147 -44.89 30.45 25.53
C ARG A 147 -43.44 30.33 26.03
N VAL A 148 -42.78 31.47 26.22
CA VAL A 148 -41.51 31.57 26.98
C VAL A 148 -41.82 32.10 28.37
N ASN A 149 -41.19 31.52 29.38
CA ASN A 149 -41.05 32.07 30.73
C ASN A 149 -39.59 32.51 30.90
N LEU A 150 -39.34 33.83 30.91
CA LEU A 150 -37.99 34.40 30.90
C LEU A 150 -37.74 35.20 32.19
N ARG A 151 -36.62 34.96 32.86
CA ARG A 151 -36.09 35.80 33.94
C ARG A 151 -34.89 36.62 33.47
N VAL A 152 -34.93 37.93 33.72
CA VAL A 152 -33.86 38.88 33.38
C VAL A 152 -33.20 39.40 34.66
N THR A 153 -31.88 39.26 34.75
CA THR A 153 -31.06 39.58 35.93
C THR A 153 -29.80 40.36 35.55
N SER A 154 -29.17 41.05 36.50
CA SER A 154 -27.95 41.84 36.28
C SER A 154 -26.72 40.93 36.27
N LEU A 155 -25.84 41.00 35.26
CA LEU A 155 -24.66 40.14 35.17
C LEU A 155 -23.71 40.29 36.38
N ILE A 156 -23.54 41.53 36.87
CA ILE A 156 -22.56 41.84 37.94
C ILE A 156 -23.12 41.55 39.34
N THR A 157 -24.43 41.66 39.55
CA THR A 157 -25.03 41.61 40.90
C THR A 157 -26.09 40.52 41.09
N ASP A 158 -26.42 39.78 40.03
CA ASP A 158 -27.48 38.76 39.91
C ASP A 158 -28.91 39.21 40.27
N ASN A 159 -29.09 40.47 40.71
CA ASN A 159 -30.37 41.08 41.05
C ASN A 159 -31.32 41.14 39.83
N PRO A 160 -32.65 41.02 40.02
CA PRO A 160 -33.63 41.17 38.94
C PRO A 160 -33.58 42.52 38.24
N VAL A 161 -33.72 42.53 36.91
CA VAL A 161 -33.88 43.75 36.10
C VAL A 161 -35.37 43.92 35.79
N ALA A 162 -36.05 44.72 36.61
CA ALA A 162 -37.46 45.07 36.44
C ALA A 162 -37.67 46.11 35.34
N GLY A 163 -38.78 46.01 34.59
CA GLY A 163 -39.09 46.93 33.50
C GLY A 163 -38.18 46.80 32.27
N ALA A 164 -37.43 45.70 32.13
CA ALA A 164 -36.75 45.36 30.89
C ALA A 164 -37.79 45.05 29.81
N LYS A 165 -37.64 45.69 28.65
CA LYS A 165 -38.55 45.59 27.52
C LYS A 165 -38.08 44.50 26.56
N LEU A 166 -38.98 43.59 26.22
CA LEU A 166 -38.73 42.48 25.31
C LEU A 166 -39.62 42.61 24.07
N SER A 167 -39.01 42.83 22.91
CA SER A 167 -39.69 43.07 21.63
C SER A 167 -39.67 41.82 20.74
N VAL A 168 -40.83 41.39 20.23
CA VAL A 168 -40.96 40.31 19.22
C VAL A 168 -42.26 40.44 18.40
N TRP A 169 -42.17 40.34 17.06
CA TRP A 169 -43.33 40.33 16.13
C TRP A 169 -44.23 41.58 16.26
N GLY A 170 -43.61 42.73 16.51
CA GLY A 170 -44.29 44.01 16.72
C GLY A 170 -45.00 44.13 18.08
N VAL A 171 -44.69 43.27 19.05
CA VAL A 171 -45.28 43.28 20.40
C VAL A 171 -44.18 43.41 21.45
N ASP A 172 -44.33 44.42 22.32
CA ASP A 172 -43.47 44.64 23.48
C ASP A 172 -44.07 44.01 24.75
N TYR A 173 -43.23 43.31 25.51
CA TYR A 173 -43.51 42.77 26.84
C TYR A 173 -42.55 43.40 27.86
N LEU A 174 -42.94 43.50 29.14
CA LEU A 174 -42.11 44.10 30.20
C LEU A 174 -41.89 43.11 31.34
N THR A 175 -40.67 43.06 31.90
CA THR A 175 -40.37 42.25 33.09
C THR A 175 -41.00 42.81 34.36
N SER A 176 -41.47 41.91 35.21
CA SER A 176 -42.00 42.19 36.54
C SER A 176 -40.94 42.76 37.50
N ALA A 177 -41.36 43.15 38.71
CA ALA A 177 -40.44 43.50 39.80
C ALA A 177 -39.48 42.37 40.20
N SER A 178 -39.81 41.11 39.90
CA SER A 178 -38.95 39.93 40.09
C SER A 178 -38.11 39.57 38.85
N GLY A 179 -38.12 40.42 37.82
CA GLY A 179 -37.37 40.24 36.57
C GLY A 179 -38.02 39.25 35.59
N ASP A 180 -39.23 38.79 35.87
CA ASP A 180 -39.89 37.72 35.12
C ASP A 180 -40.84 38.27 34.04
N VAL A 181 -40.86 37.66 32.86
CA VAL A 181 -41.79 37.98 31.75
C VAL A 181 -42.27 36.71 31.06
N VAL A 182 -43.53 36.72 30.60
CA VAL A 182 -44.13 35.61 29.83
C VAL A 182 -44.49 36.07 28.43
N VAL A 183 -43.96 35.38 27.42
CA VAL A 183 -44.00 35.80 26.01
C VAL A 183 -44.85 34.83 25.19
N GLY A 184 -45.62 35.34 24.22
CA GLY A 184 -46.46 34.54 23.32
C GLY A 184 -47.98 34.72 23.54
N PRO A 185 -48.83 33.95 22.83
CA PRO A 185 -48.51 32.74 22.07
C PRO A 185 -47.63 32.94 20.83
N LEU A 186 -46.83 31.92 20.51
CA LEU A 186 -46.01 31.80 19.29
C LEU A 186 -46.14 30.40 18.66
N PRO A 187 -45.96 30.26 17.33
CA PRO A 187 -45.90 28.98 16.62
C PRO A 187 -44.51 28.34 16.71
N ALA A 188 -44.40 27.11 16.21
CA ALA A 188 -43.13 26.39 16.14
C ALA A 188 -42.13 27.11 15.21
N GLY A 189 -40.85 27.08 15.58
CA GLY A 189 -39.78 27.81 14.88
C GLY A 189 -38.77 28.43 15.86
N PHE A 190 -37.84 29.22 15.35
CA PHE A 190 -36.86 29.99 16.13
C PHE A 190 -37.11 31.47 15.89
N TRP A 191 -37.35 32.25 16.96
CA TRP A 191 -37.82 33.63 16.82
C TRP A 191 -36.93 34.61 17.60
N PRO A 192 -36.26 35.58 16.94
CA PRO A 192 -35.44 36.58 17.63
C PRO A 192 -36.31 37.44 18.55
N MET A 193 -35.85 37.64 19.79
CA MET A 193 -36.44 38.55 20.77
C MET A 193 -35.37 39.51 21.27
N ARG A 194 -35.64 40.81 21.17
CA ARG A 194 -34.69 41.87 21.53
C ARG A 194 -34.99 42.41 22.93
N ILE A 195 -33.98 42.44 23.81
CA ILE A 195 -34.10 42.89 25.20
C ILE A 195 -33.44 44.27 25.38
N GLU A 196 -34.18 45.25 25.88
CA GLU A 196 -33.70 46.59 26.20
C GLU A 196 -34.02 46.95 27.66
N ALA A 197 -33.02 47.40 28.43
CA ALA A 197 -33.23 47.91 29.79
C ALA A 197 -32.35 49.15 30.03
N ALA A 198 -32.90 50.16 30.72
CA ALA A 198 -32.19 51.40 30.99
C ALA A 198 -30.94 51.15 31.86
N GLY A 199 -29.77 51.61 31.40
CA GLY A 199 -28.49 51.37 32.07
C GLY A 199 -27.80 50.05 31.71
N TYR A 200 -28.38 49.23 30.82
CA TYR A 200 -27.83 47.94 30.38
C TYR A 200 -27.60 47.91 28.86
N MET A 201 -26.71 47.02 28.42
CA MET A 201 -26.55 46.71 27.00
C MET A 201 -27.82 46.02 26.45
N THR A 202 -28.13 46.26 25.18
CA THR A 202 -29.16 45.49 24.46
C THR A 202 -28.67 44.05 24.31
N ALA A 203 -29.54 43.07 24.57
CA ALA A 203 -29.29 41.67 24.24
C ALA A 203 -30.30 41.19 23.17
N VAL A 204 -29.96 40.12 22.46
CA VAL A 204 -30.89 39.41 21.54
C VAL A 204 -30.82 37.92 21.86
N ILE A 205 -31.99 37.30 22.05
CA ILE A 205 -32.12 35.86 22.28
C ILE A 205 -32.94 35.21 21.17
N HIS A 206 -32.69 33.92 20.90
CA HIS A 206 -33.32 33.18 19.80
C HIS A 206 -34.02 31.90 20.30
N PRO A 207 -35.06 32.00 21.16
CA PRO A 207 -35.78 30.82 21.65
C PRO A 207 -36.38 29.99 20.50
N GLY A 208 -36.05 28.69 20.51
CA GLY A 208 -36.67 27.66 19.68
C GLY A 208 -37.94 27.07 20.32
N PHE A 209 -38.92 26.72 19.49
CA PHE A 209 -40.18 26.12 19.92
C PHE A 209 -40.49 24.84 19.13
N GLN A 210 -40.39 23.69 19.80
CA GLN A 210 -40.85 22.39 19.31
C GLN A 210 -42.09 21.90 20.10
N LYS A 211 -42.70 20.78 19.68
CA LYS A 211 -44.01 20.35 20.20
C LYS A 211 -44.00 20.12 21.72
N GLN A 212 -44.93 20.81 22.38
CA GLN A 212 -45.25 20.80 23.81
C GLN A 212 -44.08 21.13 24.76
N ARG A 213 -43.43 22.28 24.57
CA ARG A 213 -42.54 22.89 25.60
C ARG A 213 -42.94 24.34 25.93
N ASN A 214 -42.85 24.70 27.20
CA ASN A 214 -42.70 26.08 27.65
C ASN A 214 -41.20 26.29 27.91
N ALA A 215 -40.56 27.25 27.25
CA ALA A 215 -39.13 27.50 27.45
C ALA A 215 -38.92 28.27 28.76
N HIS A 216 -38.11 27.75 29.68
CA HIS A 216 -37.69 28.44 30.91
C HIS A 216 -36.26 28.96 30.74
N LEU A 217 -36.11 30.27 30.56
CA LEU A 217 -34.83 30.91 30.25
C LEU A 217 -34.42 31.90 31.34
N ARG A 218 -33.10 32.02 31.58
CA ARG A 218 -32.52 33.10 32.40
C ARG A 218 -31.46 33.85 31.61
N VAL A 219 -31.62 35.16 31.51
CA VAL A 219 -30.67 36.06 30.85
C VAL A 219 -30.03 36.99 31.87
N ARG A 220 -28.72 37.20 31.74
CA ARG A 220 -27.94 38.17 32.52
C ARG A 220 -27.54 39.34 31.62
N LEU A 221 -28.07 40.54 31.91
CA LEU A 221 -27.75 41.75 31.16
C LEU A 221 -26.54 42.46 31.76
N THR A 222 -25.64 42.91 30.89
CA THR A 222 -24.40 43.61 31.26
C THR A 222 -24.67 45.11 31.45
N PRO A 223 -24.36 45.71 32.61
CA PRO A 223 -24.50 47.15 32.83
C PRO A 223 -23.60 47.96 31.89
N LEU A 224 -24.08 49.10 31.38
CA LEU A 224 -23.31 50.01 30.52
C LEU A 224 -22.08 50.62 31.22
N SER A 225 -22.05 50.57 32.56
CA SER A 225 -20.96 50.99 33.44
C SER A 225 -19.94 49.88 33.76
N ALA A 226 -20.04 48.70 33.15
CA ALA A 226 -19.02 47.66 33.26
C ALA A 226 -17.71 48.11 32.59
N THR A 227 -16.57 47.86 33.23
CA THR A 227 -15.23 48.20 32.72
C THR A 227 -14.83 47.31 31.54
N GLU A 228 -15.26 46.05 31.56
CA GLU A 228 -15.19 45.14 30.43
C GLU A 228 -16.62 44.88 29.95
N ARG A 229 -16.85 45.02 28.65
CA ARG A 229 -18.15 44.76 28.02
C ARG A 229 -18.09 43.36 27.43
N ASN A 230 -19.00 42.53 27.90
CA ASN A 230 -19.15 41.15 27.48
C ASN A 230 -20.63 40.79 27.56
N GLN A 231 -21.18 40.23 26.49
CA GLN A 231 -22.48 39.57 26.49
C GLN A 231 -22.32 38.14 27.00
N ALA A 232 -23.40 37.51 27.46
CA ALA A 232 -23.38 36.11 27.87
C ALA A 232 -23.88 35.23 26.70
N PRO A 233 -23.31 34.03 26.48
CA PRO A 233 -23.69 33.17 25.38
C PRO A 233 -25.15 32.71 25.51
N VAL A 234 -25.86 32.65 24.38
CA VAL A 234 -27.22 32.11 24.29
C VAL A 234 -27.11 30.64 23.90
N VAL A 235 -27.64 29.74 24.74
CA VAL A 235 -27.45 28.29 24.59
C VAL A 235 -28.73 27.49 24.82
N GLU A 236 -28.80 26.29 24.24
CA GLU A 236 -29.90 25.35 24.39
C GLU A 236 -29.45 23.88 24.37
N ILE A 237 -30.34 22.98 24.82
CA ILE A 237 -30.11 21.53 24.86
C ILE A 237 -30.88 20.88 23.71
N GLU A 238 -30.16 20.49 22.68
CA GLU A 238 -30.68 19.73 21.55
C GLU A 238 -30.77 18.23 21.90
N GLN A 239 -31.94 17.64 21.64
CA GLN A 239 -32.21 16.20 21.77
C GLN A 239 -33.50 15.83 21.03
N ALA A 240 -33.68 14.54 20.70
CA ALA A 240 -34.80 14.07 19.88
C ALA A 240 -36.01 13.49 20.65
N PHE A 241 -35.91 13.34 21.98
CA PHE A 241 -36.88 12.64 22.83
C PHE A 241 -37.59 13.57 23.83
N THR A 242 -38.38 13.00 24.74
CA THR A 242 -38.98 13.71 25.89
C THR A 242 -38.97 12.87 27.18
N SER A 243 -38.63 11.60 27.07
CA SER A 243 -38.55 10.64 28.17
C SER A 243 -37.57 9.51 27.80
N VAL A 244 -37.00 8.85 28.80
CA VAL A 244 -36.08 7.70 28.63
C VAL A 244 -36.39 6.63 29.67
N LYS A 245 -36.01 5.38 29.42
CA LYS A 245 -36.22 4.26 30.36
C LYS A 245 -35.14 4.25 31.46
N THR A 246 -35.40 3.57 32.57
CA THR A 246 -34.45 3.38 33.68
C THR A 246 -33.17 2.66 33.23
N ASN A 247 -32.00 3.24 33.54
CA ASN A 247 -30.66 2.84 33.06
C ASN A 247 -30.43 2.97 31.54
N GLU A 248 -31.32 3.61 30.80
CA GLU A 248 -31.13 3.93 29.38
C GLU A 248 -30.13 5.10 29.24
N SER A 249 -29.13 4.93 28.39
CA SER A 249 -28.18 5.99 27.99
C SER A 249 -28.72 6.71 26.76
N VAL A 250 -28.55 8.04 26.72
CA VAL A 250 -28.92 8.89 25.58
C VAL A 250 -27.95 10.04 25.39
N THR A 251 -27.68 10.40 24.14
CA THR A 251 -26.79 11.50 23.79
C THR A 251 -27.55 12.83 23.73
N LEU A 252 -26.99 13.85 24.40
CA LEU A 252 -27.49 15.22 24.47
C LEU A 252 -26.48 16.16 23.80
N TYR A 253 -26.97 17.17 23.08
CA TYR A 253 -26.13 18.12 22.36
C TYR A 253 -26.34 19.54 22.90
N ALA A 254 -25.27 20.33 22.98
CA ALA A 254 -25.29 21.73 23.35
C ALA A 254 -25.12 22.58 22.08
N ALA A 255 -26.19 23.30 21.73
CA ALA A 255 -26.10 24.39 20.76
C ALA A 255 -25.87 25.71 21.50
N GLY A 256 -25.06 26.59 20.92
CA GLY A 256 -24.73 27.86 21.56
C GLY A 256 -24.07 28.88 20.63
N PHE A 257 -24.40 30.14 20.86
CA PHE A 257 -23.87 31.28 20.12
C PHE A 257 -23.58 32.44 21.08
N ASP A 258 -22.44 33.10 20.89
CA ASP A 258 -22.06 34.28 21.64
C ASP A 258 -22.15 35.53 20.76
N ALA A 259 -22.76 36.60 21.30
CA ALA A 259 -23.08 37.80 20.54
C ALA A 259 -21.89 38.75 20.34
N ASP A 260 -20.80 38.59 21.10
CA ASP A 260 -19.53 39.31 20.90
C ASP A 260 -18.52 38.47 20.08
N GLY A 261 -18.83 37.20 19.81
CA GLY A 261 -18.05 36.28 18.98
C GLY A 261 -17.02 35.45 19.75
N ASP A 262 -17.14 35.37 21.08
CA ASP A 262 -16.21 34.65 21.94
C ASP A 262 -16.31 33.12 21.83
N PHE A 263 -15.20 32.43 22.14
CA PHE A 263 -15.20 30.97 22.29
C PHE A 263 -16.03 30.54 23.50
N ILE A 264 -16.97 29.62 23.28
CA ILE A 264 -17.89 29.08 24.28
C ILE A 264 -17.40 27.71 24.78
N THR A 265 -17.39 27.52 26.08
CA THR A 265 -17.16 26.22 26.75
C THR A 265 -18.45 25.73 27.39
N TYR A 266 -18.71 24.42 27.36
CA TYR A 266 -19.98 23.81 27.82
C TYR A 266 -19.76 22.89 29.02
N LYS A 267 -20.63 22.98 30.03
CA LYS A 267 -20.62 22.13 31.23
C LYS A 267 -22.04 21.65 31.60
N TRP A 268 -22.16 20.37 31.89
CA TRP A 268 -23.42 19.67 32.13
C TRP A 268 -23.58 19.28 33.60
N ARG A 269 -24.84 19.27 34.08
CA ARG A 269 -25.24 18.79 35.41
C ARG A 269 -26.63 18.15 35.32
N SER A 270 -26.93 17.22 36.22
CA SER A 270 -28.26 16.63 36.37
C SER A 270 -28.62 16.47 37.84
N THR A 271 -29.91 16.37 38.16
CA THR A 271 -30.36 16.15 39.55
C THR A 271 -30.28 14.68 39.98
N ARG A 272 -30.37 13.75 39.03
CA ARG A 272 -30.20 12.28 39.16
C ARG A 272 -29.60 11.74 37.85
N GLY A 273 -29.27 10.44 37.79
CA GLY A 273 -28.51 9.87 36.66
C GLY A 273 -27.05 10.35 36.67
N GLY A 274 -26.36 10.20 35.55
CA GLY A 274 -24.98 10.67 35.39
C GLY A 274 -24.59 10.84 33.93
N PHE A 275 -23.44 11.46 33.69
CA PHE A 275 -22.87 11.62 32.34
C PHE A 275 -21.57 10.82 32.23
N SER A 276 -21.23 10.40 31.01
CA SER A 276 -19.90 9.85 30.69
C SER A 276 -18.77 10.84 31.00
N TYR A 277 -19.02 12.13 30.78
CA TYR A 277 -18.15 13.26 31.10
C TYR A 277 -19.01 14.54 31.22
N ASP A 278 -18.62 15.50 32.05
CA ASP A 278 -19.48 16.65 32.43
C ASP A 278 -19.21 17.94 31.63
N SER A 279 -18.45 17.89 30.55
CA SER A 279 -18.08 19.05 29.72
C SER A 279 -17.90 18.71 28.24
N GLY A 280 -18.41 19.56 27.35
CA GLY A 280 -18.33 19.37 25.89
C GLY A 280 -19.63 19.75 25.16
N SER A 281 -19.56 19.91 23.84
CA SER A 281 -20.69 20.22 22.95
C SER A 281 -21.67 19.05 22.76
N SER A 282 -21.31 17.85 23.20
CA SER A 282 -22.19 16.68 23.31
C SER A 282 -21.79 15.88 24.54
N VAL A 283 -22.74 15.17 25.18
CA VAL A 283 -22.50 14.24 26.29
C VAL A 283 -23.46 13.06 26.24
N VAL A 284 -23.02 11.88 26.69
CA VAL A 284 -23.92 10.74 26.94
C VAL A 284 -24.43 10.84 28.38
N TYR A 285 -25.75 10.92 28.55
CA TYR A 285 -26.44 10.89 29.83
C TYR A 285 -27.08 9.52 30.07
N THR A 286 -26.70 8.85 31.15
CA THR A 286 -27.33 7.60 31.62
C THR A 286 -28.37 7.90 32.69
N SER A 287 -29.59 7.43 32.47
CA SER A 287 -30.71 7.67 33.39
C SER A 287 -30.56 6.89 34.71
N PRO A 288 -31.17 7.35 35.82
CA PRO A 288 -31.17 6.61 37.08
C PRO A 288 -31.97 5.31 36.99
N ALA A 289 -31.61 4.33 37.81
CA ALA A 289 -32.31 3.04 37.98
C ALA A 289 -33.74 3.14 38.60
N SER A 290 -34.31 4.36 38.69
CA SER A 290 -35.61 4.64 39.31
C SER A 290 -36.32 5.76 38.55
N THR A 291 -37.64 5.68 38.46
CA THR A 291 -38.48 6.55 37.61
C THR A 291 -38.66 7.98 38.14
N GLY A 292 -39.46 8.78 37.42
CA GLY A 292 -39.80 10.17 37.75
C GLY A 292 -38.91 11.18 37.02
N THR A 293 -39.30 12.46 37.01
CA THR A 293 -38.61 13.52 36.27
C THR A 293 -37.20 13.78 36.81
N VAL A 294 -36.26 14.05 35.89
CA VAL A 294 -34.90 14.52 36.17
C VAL A 294 -34.68 15.83 35.45
N GLN A 295 -34.02 16.78 36.12
CA GLN A 295 -33.66 18.06 35.53
C GLN A 295 -32.20 18.02 35.11
N ILE A 296 -31.93 18.40 33.86
CA ILE A 296 -30.61 18.52 33.26
C ILE A 296 -30.34 20.00 33.01
N THR A 297 -29.16 20.46 33.39
CA THR A 297 -28.71 21.84 33.27
C THR A 297 -27.44 21.89 32.43
N LEU A 298 -27.51 22.64 31.34
CA LEU A 298 -26.36 23.05 30.55
C LEU A 298 -25.97 24.46 30.99
N VAL A 299 -24.73 24.64 31.45
CA VAL A 299 -24.10 25.93 31.67
C VAL A 299 -23.06 26.12 30.58
N ALA A 300 -23.12 27.24 29.87
CA ALA A 300 -22.15 27.59 28.86
C ALA A 300 -21.44 28.89 29.26
N LYS A 301 -20.13 28.94 29.05
CA LYS A 301 -19.26 30.01 29.54
C LYS A 301 -18.33 30.49 28.44
N ASP A 302 -18.40 31.78 28.14
CA ASP A 302 -17.52 32.44 27.17
C ASP A 302 -16.11 32.67 27.73
N SER A 303 -15.20 33.18 26.88
CA SER A 303 -13.78 33.34 27.20
C SER A 303 -13.46 34.42 28.25
N LYS A 304 -14.36 35.40 28.45
CA LYS A 304 -14.27 36.44 29.50
C LYS A 304 -15.09 36.09 30.75
N GLY A 305 -15.90 35.02 30.67
CA GLY A 305 -16.46 34.31 31.81
C GLY A 305 -17.88 34.67 32.20
N ALA A 306 -18.68 35.29 31.33
CA ALA A 306 -20.13 35.34 31.54
C ALA A 306 -20.76 33.97 31.20
N GLU A 307 -22.01 33.76 31.65
CA GLU A 307 -22.61 32.42 31.68
C GLU A 307 -24.05 32.41 31.15
N GLY A 308 -24.26 31.65 30.09
CA GLY A 308 -25.58 31.21 29.60
C GLY A 308 -26.01 29.92 30.27
N VAL A 309 -27.32 29.74 30.49
CA VAL A 309 -27.86 28.53 31.15
C VAL A 309 -29.15 28.07 30.45
N ALA A 310 -29.16 26.80 30.05
CA ALA A 310 -30.34 26.09 29.56
C ALA A 310 -30.72 24.95 30.51
N ILE A 311 -32.02 24.68 30.63
CA ILE A 311 -32.57 23.64 31.51
C ILE A 311 -33.56 22.79 30.73
N LEU A 312 -33.42 21.47 30.86
CA LEU A 312 -34.30 20.44 30.28
C LEU A 312 -34.84 19.56 31.42
N ASP A 313 -36.15 19.48 31.55
CA ASP A 313 -36.81 18.46 32.37
C ASP A 313 -37.09 17.21 31.50
N LEU A 314 -36.72 16.03 32.00
CA LEU A 314 -36.72 14.76 31.27
C LEU A 314 -37.37 13.65 32.12
N ASP A 315 -38.43 13.01 31.62
CA ASP A 315 -39.16 11.99 32.38
C ASP A 315 -38.53 10.59 32.29
N ILE A 316 -38.25 9.98 33.43
CA ILE A 316 -37.67 8.62 33.49
C ILE A 316 -38.78 7.59 33.69
N LEU A 317 -38.97 6.72 32.69
CA LEU A 317 -39.98 5.68 32.60
C LEU A 317 -39.41 4.29 32.93
N SER A 318 -40.26 3.30 33.21
CA SER A 318 -39.82 1.94 33.53
C SER A 318 -39.43 1.14 32.28
N GLY A 319 -38.22 0.58 32.27
CA GLY A 319 -37.75 -0.35 31.23
C GLY A 319 -36.25 -0.66 31.37
N SER A 320 -35.71 -1.51 30.51
CA SER A 320 -34.31 -1.92 30.55
C SER A 320 -33.70 -2.05 29.15
N SER A 321 -32.67 -1.27 28.86
CA SER A 321 -31.69 -1.52 27.80
C SER A 321 -30.59 -2.47 28.30
N LEU A 322 -29.58 -2.76 27.46
CA LEU A 322 -28.38 -3.49 27.87
C LEU A 322 -27.64 -2.77 29.02
N PRO A 323 -26.91 -3.52 29.88
CA PRO A 323 -26.17 -2.91 30.99
C PRO A 323 -25.08 -1.97 30.45
N PRO A 324 -24.89 -0.77 31.05
CA PRO A 324 -23.92 0.19 30.57
C PRO A 324 -22.48 -0.34 30.73
N ASN A 325 -21.64 -0.10 29.72
CA ASN A 325 -20.19 -0.25 29.81
C ASN A 325 -19.56 1.07 30.29
N PRO A 326 -19.19 1.23 31.58
CA PRO A 326 -18.62 2.49 32.10
C PRO A 326 -17.16 2.73 31.67
N ARG A 327 -16.63 1.95 30.71
CA ARG A 327 -15.32 2.15 30.10
C ARG A 327 -15.36 2.50 28.61
N ASN A 328 -16.55 2.49 28.00
CA ASN A 328 -16.72 2.72 26.56
C ASN A 328 -16.11 4.05 26.10
N GLN A 329 -15.12 3.96 25.22
CA GLN A 329 -14.54 5.10 24.51
C GLN A 329 -15.37 5.38 23.25
N ALA A 330 -15.76 6.64 23.04
CA ALA A 330 -16.51 7.02 21.84
C ALA A 330 -15.66 6.86 20.56
N PRO A 331 -16.28 6.55 19.41
CA PRO A 331 -15.57 6.34 18.16
C PRO A 331 -14.76 7.55 17.71
N LEU A 332 -13.70 7.29 16.95
CA LEU A 332 -12.90 8.35 16.34
C LEU A 332 -13.67 9.02 15.20
N ALA A 333 -13.34 10.30 14.95
CA ALA A 333 -13.80 11.01 13.75
C ALA A 333 -13.44 10.21 12.50
N ALA A 334 -14.38 10.13 11.55
CA ALA A 334 -14.15 9.44 10.29
C ALA A 334 -12.97 10.09 9.53
N SER A 335 -12.12 9.27 8.92
CA SER A 335 -10.92 9.68 8.20
C SER A 335 -10.91 9.21 6.74
N ASP A 336 -9.85 9.53 6.01
CA ASP A 336 -9.53 9.00 4.67
C ASP A 336 -10.69 9.10 3.65
N PRO A 337 -11.18 10.33 3.38
CA PRO A 337 -12.31 10.55 2.49
C PRO A 337 -12.00 10.13 1.04
N PHE A 338 -12.90 9.35 0.45
CA PHE A 338 -13.09 9.28 -1.00
C PHE A 338 -14.43 9.95 -1.34
N PRO A 339 -14.51 10.82 -2.36
CA PRO A 339 -13.40 11.42 -3.09
C PRO A 339 -12.53 12.27 -2.14
N ALA A 340 -11.26 12.42 -2.47
CA ALA A 340 -10.32 13.18 -1.65
C ALA A 340 -10.80 14.62 -1.41
N ASN A 341 -10.51 15.18 -0.24
CA ASN A 341 -10.86 16.56 0.07
C ASN A 341 -10.24 17.52 -0.95
N LEU A 342 -11.03 18.49 -1.42
CA LEU A 342 -10.73 19.44 -2.51
C LEU A 342 -10.78 18.84 -3.94
N ALA A 343 -11.30 17.63 -4.15
CA ALA A 343 -11.49 17.08 -5.50
C ALA A 343 -12.42 17.94 -6.38
N ASP A 344 -12.15 18.03 -7.69
CA ASP A 344 -12.93 18.80 -8.68
C ASP A 344 -13.20 17.95 -9.92
N ASN A 345 -14.12 18.40 -10.79
CA ASN A 345 -14.58 17.73 -12.01
C ASN A 345 -15.19 16.33 -11.80
N LEU A 346 -15.79 16.06 -10.64
CA LEU A 346 -16.44 14.78 -10.35
C LEU A 346 -17.75 14.58 -11.13
N GLY A 347 -18.18 13.34 -11.33
CA GLY A 347 -19.43 13.00 -11.97
C GLY A 347 -20.67 13.44 -11.17
N THR A 348 -21.84 13.39 -11.80
CA THR A 348 -23.14 13.70 -11.16
C THR A 348 -23.72 12.54 -10.31
N ASP A 349 -22.97 11.43 -10.23
CA ASP A 349 -23.29 10.20 -9.50
C ASP A 349 -21.98 9.54 -9.10
N ILE A 350 -21.68 9.53 -7.80
CA ILE A 350 -20.38 9.16 -7.21
C ILE A 350 -20.53 8.30 -5.96
N MET A 351 -19.45 7.62 -5.58
CA MET A 351 -19.31 6.96 -4.28
C MET A 351 -18.61 7.89 -3.29
N LEU A 352 -19.13 7.96 -2.07
CA LEU A 352 -18.44 8.52 -0.90
C LEU A 352 -17.93 7.35 -0.04
N ARG A 353 -16.71 7.43 0.49
CA ARG A 353 -16.16 6.48 1.48
C ARG A 353 -15.34 7.17 2.56
N TRP A 354 -15.19 6.49 3.68
CA TRP A 354 -14.38 6.91 4.82
C TRP A 354 -13.84 5.69 5.57
N THR A 355 -12.80 5.90 6.37
CA THR A 355 -12.42 4.99 7.46
C THR A 355 -13.21 5.38 8.70
N GLY A 356 -13.83 4.41 9.36
CA GLY A 356 -14.31 4.55 10.73
C GLY A 356 -13.51 3.66 11.66
N LYS A 357 -13.17 4.14 12.85
CA LYS A 357 -12.43 3.36 13.85
C LYS A 357 -12.92 3.67 15.26
N ASP A 358 -13.06 2.63 16.05
CA ASP A 358 -13.36 2.73 17.46
C ASP A 358 -12.11 2.48 18.34
N PRO A 359 -11.91 3.16 19.48
CA PRO A 359 -10.76 2.91 20.37
C PRO A 359 -10.84 1.59 21.14
N ASP A 360 -12.05 1.14 21.51
CA ASP A 360 -12.29 -0.15 22.18
C ASP A 360 -12.64 -1.28 21.17
N ASN A 361 -12.74 -0.92 19.89
CA ASN A 361 -13.08 -1.78 18.75
C ASN A 361 -14.56 -2.25 18.77
N ASP A 362 -15.46 -1.42 19.29
CA ASP A 362 -16.90 -1.69 19.23
C ASP A 362 -17.49 -1.49 17.80
N PRO A 363 -18.55 -2.22 17.41
CA PRO A 363 -19.12 -2.13 16.07
C PRO A 363 -19.72 -0.75 15.75
N LEU A 364 -19.41 -0.21 14.58
CA LEU A 364 -19.80 1.14 14.18
C LEU A 364 -20.95 1.20 13.17
N SER A 365 -21.72 2.28 13.29
CA SER A 365 -22.69 2.78 12.33
C SER A 365 -22.40 4.25 11.99
N TYR A 366 -22.90 4.74 10.87
CA TYR A 366 -22.56 6.07 10.36
C TYR A 366 -23.77 6.89 9.92
N ASP A 367 -23.77 8.18 10.27
CA ASP A 367 -24.69 9.19 9.75
C ASP A 367 -23.94 10.14 8.81
N LEU A 368 -24.38 10.21 7.54
CA LEU A 368 -23.75 10.99 6.47
C LEU A 368 -24.53 12.28 6.22
N LEU A 369 -23.83 13.41 6.26
CA LEU A 369 -24.37 14.74 5.98
C LEU A 369 -23.73 15.36 4.74
N ILE A 370 -24.52 16.08 3.93
CA ILE A 370 -24.05 16.86 2.78
C ILE A 370 -24.79 18.21 2.64
N ALA A 371 -24.11 19.19 2.06
CA ALA A 371 -24.59 20.51 1.69
C ALA A 371 -24.03 20.92 0.32
N THR A 372 -24.70 21.86 -0.35
CA THR A 372 -24.10 22.68 -1.40
C THR A 372 -23.45 23.93 -0.78
N GLN A 373 -22.55 24.59 -1.52
CA GLN A 373 -21.94 25.85 -1.10
C GLN A 373 -22.98 26.90 -0.69
N GLY A 374 -22.94 27.34 0.57
CA GLY A 374 -23.88 28.32 1.13
C GLY A 374 -25.18 27.74 1.70
N ALA A 375 -25.29 26.41 1.83
CA ALA A 375 -26.42 25.74 2.48
C ALA A 375 -25.97 24.92 3.71
N ASP A 376 -26.91 24.61 4.61
CA ASP A 376 -26.64 23.81 5.82
C ASP A 376 -26.43 22.32 5.49
N LEU A 377 -25.54 21.67 6.26
CA LEU A 377 -25.29 20.23 6.21
C LEU A 377 -26.54 19.45 6.65
N LYS A 378 -27.08 18.63 5.74
CA LYS A 378 -28.28 17.80 5.96
C LYS A 378 -27.93 16.33 5.92
N VAL A 379 -28.46 15.56 6.87
CA VAL A 379 -28.40 14.10 6.86
C VAL A 379 -29.08 13.58 5.60
N VAL A 380 -28.33 12.86 4.76
CA VAL A 380 -28.84 12.19 3.55
C VAL A 380 -28.89 10.66 3.70
N ALA A 381 -28.13 10.11 4.66
CA ALA A 381 -28.25 8.73 5.08
C ALA A 381 -27.88 8.60 6.57
N SER A 382 -28.47 7.63 7.25
CA SER A 382 -28.27 7.39 8.68
C SER A 382 -28.28 5.90 9.01
N ASN A 383 -27.64 5.54 10.13
CA ASN A 383 -27.44 4.15 10.58
C ASN A 383 -26.78 3.25 9.52
N LEU A 384 -25.90 3.81 8.68
CA LEU A 384 -25.15 3.03 7.69
C LEU A 384 -24.17 2.10 8.40
N THR A 385 -24.23 0.78 8.16
CA THR A 385 -23.25 -0.18 8.69
C THR A 385 -22.01 -0.34 7.81
N ALA A 386 -22.07 0.13 6.56
CA ALA A 386 -20.92 0.24 5.66
C ALA A 386 -20.33 1.65 5.71
N SER A 387 -19.00 1.77 5.67
CA SER A 387 -18.30 3.07 5.64
C SER A 387 -18.25 3.68 4.23
N SER A 388 -19.36 3.56 3.49
CA SER A 388 -19.51 4.00 2.10
C SER A 388 -20.96 4.31 1.75
N TYR A 389 -21.19 5.26 0.85
CA TYR A 389 -22.52 5.62 0.36
C TYR A 389 -22.48 6.17 -1.07
N ARG A 390 -23.34 5.68 -1.96
CA ARG A 390 -23.48 6.20 -3.33
C ARG A 390 -24.48 7.34 -3.39
N ILE A 391 -24.06 8.50 -3.86
CA ILE A 391 -24.91 9.68 -4.04
C ILE A 391 -25.14 9.96 -5.52
N THR A 392 -26.38 10.25 -5.90
CA THR A 392 -26.84 10.40 -7.29
C THR A 392 -27.55 11.73 -7.49
N ASN A 393 -27.61 12.22 -8.74
CA ASN A 393 -28.30 13.45 -9.12
C ASN A 393 -27.68 14.72 -8.49
N LEU A 394 -26.35 14.74 -8.33
CA LEU A 394 -25.62 15.97 -8.03
C LEU A 394 -25.79 16.95 -9.20
N GLY A 395 -25.95 18.25 -8.90
CA GLY A 395 -25.99 19.29 -9.91
C GLY A 395 -24.59 19.56 -10.47
N ALA A 396 -24.49 19.82 -11.78
CA ALA A 396 -23.21 20.11 -12.45
C ALA A 396 -22.56 21.41 -11.96
N ASN A 397 -21.22 21.47 -12.01
CA ASN A 397 -20.38 22.62 -11.61
C ASN A 397 -20.54 23.12 -10.16
N GLN A 398 -21.15 22.34 -9.26
CA GLN A 398 -21.45 22.74 -7.87
C GLN A 398 -20.42 22.20 -6.88
N THR A 399 -20.00 23.05 -5.96
CA THR A 399 -19.19 22.65 -4.79
C THR A 399 -20.09 22.11 -3.69
N TYR A 400 -19.78 20.91 -3.22
CA TYR A 400 -20.45 20.20 -2.14
C TYR A 400 -19.54 20.11 -0.92
N PHE A 401 -20.14 20.17 0.26
CA PHE A 401 -19.49 19.98 1.57
C PHE A 401 -20.15 18.79 2.25
N TRP A 402 -19.39 17.86 2.80
CA TRP A 402 -19.90 16.66 3.44
C TRP A 402 -19.10 16.28 4.68
N LYS A 403 -19.74 15.55 5.61
CA LYS A 403 -19.11 14.97 6.79
C LYS A 403 -19.82 13.69 7.21
N VAL A 404 -19.13 12.87 8.00
CA VAL A 404 -19.67 11.64 8.56
C VAL A 404 -19.53 11.64 10.07
N VAL A 405 -20.61 11.27 10.77
CA VAL A 405 -20.62 10.99 12.21
C VAL A 405 -20.55 9.47 12.40
N SER A 406 -19.54 8.97 13.10
CA SER A 406 -19.46 7.57 13.53
C SER A 406 -20.21 7.39 14.85
N ARG A 407 -20.82 6.23 15.08
CA ARG A 407 -21.61 5.88 16.26
C ARG A 407 -21.42 4.41 16.65
N ASP A 408 -21.15 4.13 17.91
CA ASP A 408 -20.97 2.77 18.46
C ASP A 408 -22.29 2.07 18.86
N ILE A 409 -22.18 0.84 19.38
CA ILE A 409 -23.34 0.06 19.88
C ILE A 409 -23.93 0.58 21.21
N TYR A 410 -23.33 1.61 21.80
CA TYR A 410 -23.76 2.26 23.05
C TYR A 410 -24.28 3.70 22.81
N ASP A 411 -24.54 4.07 21.54
CA ASP A 411 -25.01 5.39 21.08
C ASP A 411 -24.04 6.57 21.31
N ALA A 412 -22.77 6.32 21.65
CA ALA A 412 -21.76 7.37 21.68
C ALA A 412 -21.29 7.69 20.26
N VAL A 413 -21.03 8.97 19.99
CA VAL A 413 -20.75 9.51 18.65
C VAL A 413 -19.38 10.16 18.55
N SER A 414 -18.81 10.16 17.36
CA SER A 414 -17.47 10.71 17.12
C SER A 414 -17.41 12.23 17.32
N PRO A 415 -16.46 12.74 18.14
CA PRO A 415 -16.26 14.17 18.32
C PRO A 415 -15.68 14.83 17.05
N ASP A 416 -16.00 16.11 16.86
CA ASP A 416 -15.47 17.00 15.80
C ASP A 416 -15.25 16.36 14.41
N PRO A 417 -16.30 15.73 13.81
CA PRO A 417 -16.20 15.08 12.52
C PRO A 417 -15.85 16.07 11.40
N ALA A 418 -14.76 15.77 10.69
CA ALA A 418 -14.19 16.62 9.66
C ALA A 418 -15.18 16.92 8.53
N ILE A 419 -15.18 18.17 8.06
CA ILE A 419 -15.92 18.57 6.86
C ILE A 419 -14.96 18.54 5.67
N TRP A 420 -15.31 17.73 4.68
CA TRP A 420 -14.62 17.61 3.41
C TRP A 420 -15.43 18.29 2.31
N GLN A 421 -14.78 18.71 1.23
CA GLN A 421 -15.45 19.27 0.06
C GLN A 421 -15.01 18.61 -1.24
N PHE A 422 -15.90 18.62 -2.22
CA PHE A 422 -15.61 18.26 -3.60
C PHE A 422 -16.44 19.14 -4.55
N ARG A 423 -16.14 19.10 -5.85
CA ARG A 423 -16.90 19.82 -6.88
C ARG A 423 -17.20 18.92 -8.08
N SER A 424 -18.44 18.98 -8.56
CA SER A 424 -18.90 18.26 -9.74
C SER A 424 -18.52 19.01 -11.03
N GLY A 425 -18.31 18.27 -12.12
CA GLY A 425 -18.08 18.78 -13.48
C GLY A 425 -19.36 18.87 -14.31
N GLU A 426 -19.21 18.90 -15.64
CA GLU A 426 -20.31 19.06 -16.61
C GLU A 426 -20.81 17.74 -17.25
N GLY A 427 -20.12 16.62 -17.01
CA GLY A 427 -20.38 15.35 -17.70
C GLY A 427 -21.10 14.29 -16.85
N SER A 428 -21.77 13.36 -17.54
CA SER A 428 -22.05 12.03 -17.00
C SER A 428 -20.74 11.22 -16.92
N ASN A 429 -20.56 10.44 -15.86
CA ASN A 429 -19.46 9.49 -15.73
C ASN A 429 -19.95 8.06 -15.95
N ALA A 430 -19.12 7.20 -16.53
CA ALA A 430 -19.28 5.75 -16.51
C ALA A 430 -18.96 5.17 -15.12
N SER A 431 -18.76 3.86 -15.03
CA SER A 431 -18.28 3.16 -13.84
C SER A 431 -17.11 2.27 -14.28
N PRO A 432 -16.03 2.17 -13.48
CA PRO A 432 -14.91 1.31 -13.80
C PRO A 432 -15.33 -0.13 -14.10
N TYR A 433 -14.62 -0.79 -15.00
CA TYR A 433 -14.82 -2.22 -15.22
C TYR A 433 -14.56 -2.96 -13.92
N GLN A 434 -15.53 -3.78 -13.50
CA GLN A 434 -15.39 -4.67 -12.34
C GLN A 434 -14.12 -5.51 -12.47
N PRO A 435 -13.22 -5.52 -11.47
CA PRO A 435 -12.03 -6.36 -11.52
C PRO A 435 -12.39 -7.84 -11.56
N LYS A 436 -11.79 -8.54 -12.52
CA LYS A 436 -12.07 -9.93 -12.91
C LYS A 436 -10.78 -10.66 -13.28
N ASN A 437 -10.87 -11.98 -13.45
CA ASN A 437 -9.75 -12.87 -13.75
C ASN A 437 -8.64 -12.75 -12.69
N PRO A 438 -8.94 -13.10 -11.42
CA PRO A 438 -7.97 -13.04 -10.33
C PRO A 438 -6.82 -14.02 -10.55
N VAL A 439 -5.61 -13.58 -10.22
CA VAL A 439 -4.46 -14.44 -9.91
C VAL A 439 -4.00 -14.06 -8.50
N PRO A 440 -3.77 -15.01 -7.57
CA PRO A 440 -4.15 -16.42 -7.66
C PRO A 440 -5.67 -16.58 -7.86
N GLU A 441 -6.08 -17.61 -8.59
CA GLU A 441 -7.50 -17.84 -8.89
C GLU A 441 -8.33 -18.03 -7.61
N ASP A 442 -9.63 -17.76 -7.68
CA ASP A 442 -10.53 -18.05 -6.57
C ASP A 442 -10.57 -19.57 -6.33
N LEU A 443 -10.47 -19.96 -5.05
CA LEU A 443 -10.30 -21.34 -4.58
C LEU A 443 -8.91 -21.96 -4.82
N ALA A 444 -7.90 -21.20 -5.26
CA ALA A 444 -6.54 -21.71 -5.40
C ALA A 444 -5.96 -22.24 -4.08
N PHE A 445 -5.17 -23.31 -4.14
CA PHE A 445 -4.56 -23.96 -2.97
C PHE A 445 -3.05 -24.10 -3.15
N ASP A 446 -2.34 -24.46 -2.08
CA ASP A 446 -0.87 -24.61 -2.02
C ASP A 446 -0.06 -23.41 -2.55
N GLN A 447 -0.58 -22.21 -2.33
CA GLN A 447 0.05 -20.96 -2.76
C GLN A 447 1.25 -20.58 -1.88
N LEU A 448 2.24 -19.90 -2.46
CA LEU A 448 3.47 -19.53 -1.74
C LEU A 448 3.23 -18.43 -0.66
N PRO A 449 4.12 -18.29 0.35
CA PRO A 449 4.05 -17.22 1.35
C PRO A 449 4.37 -15.81 0.79
N SER A 450 4.66 -15.71 -0.50
CA SER A 450 4.76 -14.48 -1.29
C SER A 450 4.14 -14.72 -2.66
N LEU A 451 3.27 -13.82 -3.10
CA LEU A 451 2.43 -13.98 -4.29
C LEU A 451 2.29 -12.66 -5.05
N GLY A 452 2.40 -12.76 -6.38
CA GLY A 452 1.95 -11.72 -7.30
C GLY A 452 0.46 -11.82 -7.51
N PHE A 453 -0.28 -10.86 -6.97
CA PHE A 453 -1.70 -10.71 -7.23
C PHE A 453 -1.91 -9.96 -8.55
N SER A 454 -2.84 -10.40 -9.39
CA SER A 454 -3.24 -9.65 -10.58
C SER A 454 -4.71 -9.83 -10.93
N TRP A 455 -5.21 -8.90 -11.74
CA TRP A 455 -6.60 -8.81 -12.18
C TRP A 455 -6.68 -8.07 -13.52
N THR A 456 -7.88 -8.02 -14.10
CA THR A 456 -8.25 -7.12 -15.21
C THR A 456 -8.99 -5.88 -14.68
N GLY A 457 -8.99 -4.79 -15.44
CA GLY A 457 -9.63 -3.53 -15.06
C GLY A 457 -9.62 -2.49 -16.19
N GLY A 458 -9.88 -1.23 -15.85
CA GLY A 458 -9.99 -0.09 -16.76
C GLY A 458 -11.33 0.64 -16.60
N ASP A 459 -11.60 1.64 -17.44
CA ASP A 459 -12.89 2.35 -17.48
C ASP A 459 -13.48 2.35 -18.90
N PRO A 460 -14.82 2.36 -19.06
CA PRO A 460 -15.46 2.70 -20.34
C PRO A 460 -15.14 4.10 -20.88
N ASP A 461 -14.90 5.09 -20.01
CA ASP A 461 -14.55 6.47 -20.40
C ASP A 461 -13.01 6.62 -20.51
N PRO A 462 -12.44 6.79 -21.73
CA PRO A 462 -11.00 6.59 -21.97
C PRO A 462 -10.09 7.73 -21.48
N ASP A 463 -10.67 8.86 -21.06
CA ASP A 463 -9.94 9.98 -20.44
C ASP A 463 -9.72 9.77 -18.92
N ASP A 464 -10.32 8.74 -18.34
CA ASP A 464 -10.35 8.55 -16.88
C ASP A 464 -9.27 7.59 -16.36
N THR A 465 -8.72 7.97 -15.22
CA THR A 465 -7.56 7.37 -14.58
C THR A 465 -8.00 6.47 -13.43
N VAL A 466 -8.15 5.17 -13.73
CA VAL A 466 -8.50 4.17 -12.72
C VAL A 466 -7.37 3.91 -11.74
N THR A 467 -7.74 3.79 -10.47
CA THR A 467 -6.91 3.42 -9.33
C THR A 467 -7.56 2.23 -8.63
N TYR A 468 -6.77 1.29 -8.13
CA TYR A 468 -7.20 0.04 -7.52
C TYR A 468 -6.77 -0.02 -6.07
N SER A 469 -7.72 -0.23 -5.15
CA SER A 469 -7.44 -0.53 -3.75
C SER A 469 -7.50 -2.04 -3.52
N PHE A 470 -6.39 -2.61 -3.05
CA PHE A 470 -6.18 -4.04 -2.82
C PHE A 470 -6.32 -4.36 -1.33
N TYR A 471 -7.24 -5.28 -1.02
CA TYR A 471 -7.58 -5.71 0.33
C TYR A 471 -7.30 -7.21 0.51
N ILE A 472 -6.74 -7.62 1.65
CA ILE A 472 -6.49 -9.03 2.00
C ILE A 472 -6.59 -9.26 3.52
N SER A 473 -7.03 -10.46 3.93
CA SER A 473 -7.15 -10.88 5.34
C SER A 473 -7.31 -12.40 5.45
N THR A 474 -7.17 -12.98 6.64
CA THR A 474 -7.60 -14.36 6.92
C THR A 474 -9.09 -14.46 7.31
N ASP A 475 -9.75 -13.33 7.58
CA ASP A 475 -11.20 -13.24 7.79
C ASP A 475 -11.90 -12.70 6.55
N SER A 476 -12.83 -13.48 5.98
CA SER A 476 -13.61 -13.14 4.79
C SER A 476 -14.58 -11.97 4.98
N ARG A 477 -14.85 -11.56 6.23
CA ARG A 477 -15.74 -10.44 6.57
C ARG A 477 -14.99 -9.14 6.84
N ASN A 478 -13.70 -9.23 7.18
CA ASN A 478 -12.87 -8.12 7.64
C ASN A 478 -11.56 -8.07 6.83
N LEU A 479 -11.67 -7.63 5.57
CA LEU A 479 -10.52 -7.47 4.66
C LEU A 479 -9.77 -6.17 4.99
N ALA A 480 -8.45 -6.25 5.20
CA ALA A 480 -7.63 -5.06 5.48
C ALA A 480 -7.12 -4.44 4.18
N LEU A 481 -7.18 -3.11 4.04
CA LEU A 481 -6.54 -2.39 2.94
C LEU A 481 -5.02 -2.50 3.10
N VAL A 482 -4.35 -3.06 2.10
CA VAL A 482 -2.88 -3.26 2.12
C VAL A 482 -2.17 -2.33 1.13
N ALA A 483 -2.78 -2.02 -0.02
CA ALA A 483 -2.20 -1.10 -0.99
C ALA A 483 -3.25 -0.41 -1.87
N THR A 484 -2.86 0.74 -2.42
CA THR A 484 -3.58 1.41 -3.50
C THR A 484 -2.61 1.66 -4.66
N THR A 485 -2.97 1.22 -5.87
CA THR A 485 -2.09 1.16 -7.05
C THR A 485 -2.83 1.58 -8.33
N ARG A 486 -2.10 1.92 -9.40
CA ARG A 486 -2.68 2.10 -10.75
C ARG A 486 -2.40 0.92 -11.69
N ALA A 487 -1.52 0.01 -11.30
CA ALA A 487 -1.35 -1.27 -11.99
C ALA A 487 -2.52 -2.20 -11.67
N THR A 488 -2.84 -3.12 -12.59
CA THR A 488 -3.79 -4.21 -12.32
C THR A 488 -3.12 -5.42 -11.65
N SER A 489 -2.10 -5.16 -10.83
CA SER A 489 -1.31 -6.14 -10.10
C SER A 489 -0.66 -5.54 -8.85
N TYR A 490 -0.33 -6.41 -7.90
CA TYR A 490 0.34 -6.07 -6.64
C TYR A 490 1.08 -7.28 -6.06
N GLU A 491 2.37 -7.13 -5.74
CA GLU A 491 3.15 -8.16 -5.06
C GLU A 491 2.95 -8.07 -3.54
N HIS A 492 2.63 -9.19 -2.89
CA HIS A 492 2.44 -9.25 -1.44
C HIS A 492 3.06 -10.51 -0.84
N GLY A 493 3.78 -10.36 0.27
CA GLY A 493 4.49 -11.46 0.93
C GLY A 493 4.59 -11.29 2.44
N GLY A 494 5.06 -12.35 3.10
CA GLY A 494 4.92 -12.51 4.56
C GLY A 494 3.61 -13.18 4.96
N LEU A 495 2.93 -13.85 4.01
CA LEU A 495 1.75 -14.66 4.27
C LEU A 495 2.16 -15.91 5.06
N ALA A 496 1.39 -16.26 6.09
CA ALA A 496 1.65 -17.45 6.90
C ALA A 496 1.30 -18.73 6.13
N LEU A 497 2.10 -19.78 6.29
CA LEU A 497 1.88 -21.11 5.71
C LEU A 497 0.65 -21.80 6.32
N GLY A 498 0.00 -22.68 5.54
CA GLY A 498 -1.18 -23.43 5.97
C GLY A 498 -2.39 -22.57 6.37
N LYS A 499 -2.60 -21.40 5.74
CA LYS A 499 -3.72 -20.48 6.03
C LYS A 499 -4.54 -20.18 4.79
N THR A 500 -5.87 -20.11 4.96
CA THR A 500 -6.76 -19.52 3.96
C THR A 500 -6.74 -18.00 4.09
N TYR A 501 -6.52 -17.33 2.97
CA TYR A 501 -6.60 -15.88 2.81
C TYR A 501 -7.74 -15.53 1.87
N TYR A 502 -8.42 -14.42 2.17
CA TYR A 502 -9.49 -13.82 1.39
C TYR A 502 -9.02 -12.44 0.92
N TRP A 503 -9.32 -12.09 -0.33
CA TRP A 503 -8.87 -10.84 -0.93
C TRP A 503 -9.89 -10.25 -1.89
N GLN A 504 -9.82 -8.93 -2.09
CA GLN A 504 -10.74 -8.17 -2.95
C GLN A 504 -10.00 -6.97 -3.54
N VAL A 505 -10.41 -6.56 -4.75
CA VAL A 505 -9.93 -5.33 -5.39
C VAL A 505 -11.11 -4.43 -5.69
N ILE A 506 -10.95 -3.13 -5.41
CA ILE A 506 -11.93 -2.12 -5.76
C ILE A 506 -11.29 -1.14 -6.75
N ALA A 507 -11.84 -1.09 -7.97
CA ALA A 507 -11.47 -0.09 -8.97
C ALA A 507 -12.21 1.22 -8.71
N ALA A 508 -11.54 2.35 -8.90
CA ALA A 508 -12.05 3.71 -8.68
C ALA A 508 -11.51 4.66 -9.75
N ASP A 509 -12.37 5.42 -10.43
CA ASP A 509 -11.95 6.47 -11.37
C ASP A 509 -11.65 7.80 -10.67
N ASN A 510 -11.15 8.78 -11.42
CA ASN A 510 -10.87 10.14 -10.94
C ASN A 510 -12.08 11.08 -10.98
N ARG A 511 -13.26 10.61 -11.40
CA ARG A 511 -14.54 11.33 -11.35
C ARG A 511 -15.46 10.85 -10.22
N GLY A 512 -15.01 9.90 -9.41
CA GLY A 512 -15.66 9.46 -8.17
C GLY A 512 -16.56 8.24 -8.30
N ARG A 513 -16.56 7.46 -9.39
CA ARG A 513 -17.23 6.13 -9.39
C ARG A 513 -16.25 4.98 -9.18
N GLU A 514 -16.82 3.89 -8.68
CA GLU A 514 -16.07 2.75 -8.20
C GLU A 514 -16.84 1.43 -8.44
N THR A 515 -16.10 0.35 -8.67
CA THR A 515 -16.66 -0.99 -8.90
C THR A 515 -15.82 -2.06 -8.18
N PRO A 516 -16.39 -2.79 -7.19
CA PRO A 516 -15.68 -3.84 -6.46
C PRO A 516 -15.70 -5.19 -7.19
N SER A 517 -14.63 -5.95 -7.04
CA SER A 517 -14.56 -7.37 -7.42
C SER A 517 -15.44 -8.23 -6.49
N PRO A 518 -15.68 -9.51 -6.85
CA PRO A 518 -16.01 -10.53 -5.85
C PRO A 518 -14.90 -10.63 -4.79
N VAL A 519 -15.24 -11.10 -3.59
CA VAL A 519 -14.22 -11.55 -2.63
C VAL A 519 -13.74 -12.92 -3.08
N TRP A 520 -12.46 -13.01 -3.41
CA TRP A 520 -11.79 -14.24 -3.80
C TRP A 520 -11.02 -14.83 -2.62
N ARG A 521 -10.67 -16.11 -2.67
CA ARG A 521 -9.84 -16.75 -1.64
C ARG A 521 -8.82 -17.72 -2.21
N PHE A 522 -7.75 -17.93 -1.46
CA PHE A 522 -6.78 -18.99 -1.70
C PHE A 522 -6.30 -19.58 -0.37
N SER A 523 -5.59 -20.71 -0.39
CA SER A 523 -4.83 -21.20 0.76
C SER A 523 -3.34 -21.30 0.46
N THR A 524 -2.52 -20.92 1.43
CA THR A 524 -1.07 -21.09 1.37
C THR A 524 -0.66 -22.55 1.61
N TYR A 525 0.47 -22.93 1.02
CA TYR A 525 1.13 -24.22 1.17
C TYR A 525 1.31 -24.61 2.65
N SER A 526 1.05 -25.88 2.95
CA SER A 526 1.43 -26.54 4.20
C SER A 526 2.51 -27.58 3.91
N GLN A 527 3.49 -27.75 4.81
CA GLN A 527 4.50 -28.80 4.66
C GLN A 527 3.85 -30.20 4.59
N PRO A 528 4.29 -31.08 3.67
CA PRO A 528 3.77 -32.45 3.57
C PRO A 528 4.14 -33.22 4.84
N ASN A 529 3.17 -33.88 5.47
CA ASN A 529 3.40 -34.53 6.76
C ASN A 529 4.53 -35.57 6.68
N GLN A 530 5.55 -35.39 7.50
CA GLN A 530 6.65 -36.33 7.67
C GLN A 530 6.38 -37.22 8.89
N PRO A 531 6.45 -38.56 8.78
CA PRO A 531 6.18 -39.43 9.91
C PRO A 531 7.22 -39.20 11.04
N PRO A 532 6.82 -39.33 12.33
CA PRO A 532 7.74 -39.24 13.46
C PRO A 532 8.94 -40.19 13.32
N SER A 533 10.09 -39.77 13.84
CA SER A 533 11.30 -40.59 13.82
C SER A 533 11.08 -41.92 14.55
N ASP A 534 11.68 -42.99 14.02
CA ASP A 534 11.70 -44.29 14.69
C ASP A 534 12.17 -44.14 16.14
N PRO A 535 11.37 -44.58 17.13
CA PRO A 535 11.73 -44.43 18.54
C PRO A 535 13.12 -44.98 18.84
N ILE A 536 13.91 -44.21 19.57
CA ILE A 536 15.25 -44.57 20.05
C ILE A 536 15.17 -44.84 21.56
N VAL A 537 15.80 -45.91 22.04
CA VAL A 537 15.86 -46.20 23.47
C VAL A 537 16.80 -45.26 24.20
N VAL A 538 16.27 -44.53 25.19
CA VAL A 538 17.05 -43.67 26.09
C VAL A 538 17.39 -44.43 27.37
N TYR A 539 16.37 -44.98 28.05
CA TYR A 539 16.57 -45.78 29.25
C TYR A 539 15.39 -46.76 29.47
N PRO A 540 15.63 -47.98 29.96
CA PRO A 540 16.91 -48.65 30.05
C PRO A 540 17.41 -49.08 28.67
N ALA A 541 18.71 -48.90 28.41
CA ALA A 541 19.35 -49.29 27.16
C ALA A 541 19.07 -50.77 26.81
N SER A 542 18.93 -51.08 25.52
CA SER A 542 18.56 -52.44 25.10
C SER A 542 19.61 -53.48 25.53
N GLY A 543 19.15 -54.50 26.26
CA GLY A 543 20.00 -55.54 26.86
C GLY A 543 20.59 -55.15 28.22
N ALA A 544 20.22 -53.99 28.80
CA ALA A 544 20.74 -53.53 30.08
C ALA A 544 20.38 -54.50 31.21
N VAL A 545 21.37 -55.27 31.67
CA VAL A 545 21.34 -55.79 33.03
C VAL A 545 21.51 -54.64 34.01
N ASN A 546 21.07 -54.87 35.24
CA ASN A 546 21.22 -53.93 36.34
C ASN A 546 20.58 -52.50 36.08
N VAL A 547 19.26 -52.35 36.36
CA VAL A 547 18.27 -51.24 36.14
C VAL A 547 17.07 -51.32 37.12
N VAL A 548 16.97 -50.47 38.16
CA VAL A 548 15.95 -50.52 39.25
C VAL A 548 14.52 -51.02 38.88
N ALA A 549 13.86 -51.77 39.79
CA ALA A 549 12.60 -52.48 39.49
C ALA A 549 11.39 -51.56 39.19
N ASP A 550 11.43 -50.33 39.65
CA ASP A 550 10.49 -49.24 39.40
C ASP A 550 10.91 -48.36 38.21
N VAL A 551 11.77 -48.87 37.31
CA VAL A 551 12.30 -48.13 36.16
C VAL A 551 11.20 -47.51 35.29
N GLN A 552 11.29 -46.20 35.13
CA GLN A 552 10.64 -45.46 34.05
C GLN A 552 11.29 -45.86 32.72
N LEU A 553 10.50 -46.42 31.80
CA LEU A 553 10.90 -46.56 30.41
C LEU A 553 10.93 -45.18 29.76
N GLN A 554 11.98 -44.89 29.01
CA GLN A 554 12.25 -43.62 28.35
C GLN A 554 12.79 -43.87 26.95
N TRP A 555 12.23 -43.16 25.98
CA TRP A 555 12.66 -43.19 24.59
C TRP A 555 12.79 -41.75 24.07
N SER A 556 13.16 -41.60 22.81
CA SER A 556 13.02 -40.34 22.08
C SER A 556 12.52 -40.64 20.67
N SER A 557 11.47 -39.94 20.26
CA SER A 557 11.19 -39.66 18.85
C SER A 557 11.17 -38.15 18.67
N GLU A 558 11.61 -37.70 17.50
CA GLU A 558 11.50 -36.33 17.05
C GLU A 558 10.53 -36.32 15.86
N ASP A 559 9.68 -35.29 15.78
CA ASP A 559 8.80 -35.09 14.63
C ASP A 559 9.47 -34.09 13.68
N PRO A 560 9.69 -34.42 12.39
CA PRO A 560 10.40 -33.52 11.49
C PRO A 560 9.67 -32.21 11.17
N ASP A 561 8.34 -32.18 11.33
CA ASP A 561 7.52 -30.97 11.15
C ASP A 561 7.22 -30.26 12.49
N GLY A 562 7.43 -30.95 13.62
CA GLY A 562 7.27 -30.45 14.98
C GLY A 562 5.91 -30.78 15.61
N ASP A 563 5.17 -31.74 15.06
CA ASP A 563 3.81 -32.07 15.50
C ASP A 563 3.77 -32.79 16.88
N PRO A 564 2.63 -32.74 17.60
CA PRO A 564 2.50 -33.37 18.91
C PRO A 564 2.49 -34.92 18.83
N ILE A 565 3.64 -35.55 19.06
CA ILE A 565 3.78 -37.01 19.04
C ILE A 565 3.01 -37.68 20.19
N THR A 566 2.20 -38.68 19.85
CA THR A 566 1.57 -39.64 20.76
C THR A 566 2.18 -41.04 20.57
N TYR A 567 2.13 -41.87 21.62
CA TYR A 567 2.81 -43.18 21.63
C TYR A 567 1.88 -44.34 22.00
N ASP A 568 1.92 -45.40 21.19
CA ASP A 568 1.45 -46.73 21.57
C ASP A 568 2.61 -47.52 22.19
N LEU A 569 2.44 -48.01 23.42
CA LEU A 569 3.48 -48.76 24.15
C LEU A 569 3.10 -50.23 24.32
N PHE A 570 4.01 -51.12 23.92
CA PHE A 570 3.88 -52.57 24.01
C PHE A 570 4.96 -53.13 24.92
N VAL A 571 4.59 -53.99 25.89
CA VAL A 571 5.53 -54.59 26.86
C VAL A 571 5.13 -56.04 27.14
N GLY A 572 6.09 -56.95 27.24
CA GLY A 572 5.82 -58.35 27.58
C GLY A 572 7.06 -59.16 27.94
N LYS A 573 6.86 -60.43 28.30
CA LYS A 573 7.95 -61.42 28.50
C LYS A 573 8.06 -62.43 27.35
N THR A 574 7.13 -62.38 26.40
CA THR A 574 6.94 -63.30 25.28
C THR A 574 6.34 -62.56 24.09
N PHE A 575 6.51 -63.08 22.87
CA PHE A 575 5.91 -62.53 21.65
C PHE A 575 4.61 -63.25 21.25
N PRO A 576 3.65 -62.58 20.58
CA PRO A 576 3.63 -61.14 20.26
C PRO A 576 3.50 -60.29 21.53
N LEU A 577 4.00 -59.05 21.49
CA LEU A 577 3.90 -58.12 22.62
C LEU A 577 2.48 -57.56 22.72
N GLU A 578 1.98 -57.42 23.95
CA GLU A 578 0.66 -56.83 24.23
C GLU A 578 0.77 -55.30 24.32
N LYS A 579 -0.18 -54.57 23.73
CA LYS A 579 -0.28 -53.11 23.90
C LYS A 579 -0.78 -52.81 25.30
N ILE A 580 0.05 -52.20 26.13
CA ILE A 580 -0.29 -51.87 27.53
C ILE A 580 -0.78 -50.42 27.70
N VAL A 581 -0.44 -49.52 26.77
CA VAL A 581 -0.92 -48.13 26.73
C VAL A 581 -1.14 -47.72 25.27
N ALA A 582 -2.18 -46.95 25.01
CA ALA A 582 -2.44 -46.29 23.73
C ALA A 582 -2.44 -44.76 23.90
N ASP A 583 -2.09 -44.05 22.83
CA ASP A 583 -2.16 -42.58 22.71
C ASP A 583 -1.47 -41.83 23.88
N LEU A 584 -0.36 -42.38 24.38
CA LEU A 584 0.41 -41.83 25.50
C LEU A 584 1.08 -40.52 25.10
N VAL A 585 0.89 -39.48 25.92
CA VAL A 585 1.50 -38.16 25.73
C VAL A 585 2.85 -38.10 26.44
N GLY A 586 3.91 -37.84 25.67
CA GLY A 586 5.29 -37.71 26.15
C GLY A 586 6.11 -39.02 26.08
N PRO A 587 7.44 -38.94 25.92
CA PRO A 587 8.27 -40.08 25.52
C PRO A 587 8.76 -40.93 26.70
N SER A 588 7.91 -41.15 27.71
CA SER A 588 8.26 -41.97 28.87
C SER A 588 7.05 -42.62 29.54
N TYR A 589 7.29 -43.76 30.18
CA TYR A 589 6.29 -44.51 30.92
C TYR A 589 6.85 -45.02 32.25
N LEU A 590 6.28 -44.55 33.36
CA LEU A 590 6.50 -45.14 34.68
C LEU A 590 5.46 -46.27 34.87
N PRO A 591 5.87 -47.50 35.19
CA PRO A 591 4.94 -48.62 35.28
C PRO A 591 4.04 -48.49 36.51
N THR A 592 2.76 -48.83 36.36
CA THR A 592 1.77 -48.75 37.44
C THR A 592 1.92 -49.85 38.50
N GLN A 593 2.76 -50.84 38.24
CA GLN A 593 3.24 -51.88 39.17
C GLN A 593 4.73 -52.12 38.90
N PRO A 594 5.59 -52.37 39.91
CA PRO A 594 7.01 -52.63 39.68
C PRO A 594 7.25 -53.84 38.75
N TYR A 595 8.29 -53.75 37.93
CA TYR A 595 8.76 -54.89 37.13
C TYR A 595 9.36 -55.96 38.05
N ASP A 596 9.10 -57.24 37.74
CA ASP A 596 9.58 -58.35 38.56
C ASP A 596 11.11 -58.34 38.68
N SER A 597 11.61 -58.28 39.93
CA SER A 597 13.04 -58.31 40.22
C SER A 597 13.74 -59.49 39.55
N LEU A 598 14.92 -59.26 38.99
CA LEU A 598 15.71 -60.25 38.23
C LEU A 598 15.03 -60.83 36.96
N SER A 599 13.84 -60.38 36.55
CA SER A 599 13.24 -60.79 35.27
C SER A 599 13.84 -60.05 34.08
N THR A 600 13.65 -60.61 32.89
CA THR A 600 13.86 -59.93 31.61
C THR A 600 12.50 -59.57 31.02
N TYR A 601 12.36 -58.33 30.56
CA TYR A 601 11.20 -57.83 29.81
C TYR A 601 11.62 -57.44 28.40
N TYR A 602 10.69 -57.49 27.46
CA TYR A 602 10.80 -56.95 26.10
C TYR A 602 9.78 -55.81 25.92
N TRP A 603 10.16 -54.76 25.20
CA TRP A 603 9.29 -53.61 24.98
C TRP A 603 9.51 -52.95 23.61
N GLN A 604 8.48 -52.29 23.11
CA GLN A 604 8.39 -51.72 21.76
C GLN A 604 7.47 -50.49 21.79
N VAL A 605 7.78 -49.46 21.00
CA VAL A 605 7.03 -48.21 20.90
C VAL A 605 6.65 -47.94 19.44
N VAL A 606 5.42 -47.49 19.21
CA VAL A 606 5.01 -46.87 17.93
C VAL A 606 4.67 -45.41 18.21
N ALA A 607 5.32 -44.49 17.52
CA ALA A 607 5.07 -43.06 17.55
C ALA A 607 4.09 -42.67 16.44
N ARG A 608 3.19 -41.71 16.72
CA ARG A 608 2.18 -41.19 15.79
C ARG A 608 2.02 -39.68 15.96
N ASP A 609 2.02 -38.94 14.87
CA ASP A 609 1.69 -37.50 14.84
C ASP A 609 0.16 -37.27 14.95
N ASP A 610 -0.27 -36.00 15.03
CA ASP A 610 -1.69 -35.64 15.12
C ASP A 610 -2.41 -35.61 13.75
N ARG A 611 -1.65 -35.65 12.65
CA ARG A 611 -2.14 -35.79 11.26
C ARG A 611 -2.35 -37.25 10.84
N GLY A 612 -1.90 -38.22 11.66
CA GLY A 612 -2.17 -39.65 11.57
C GLY A 612 -1.10 -40.54 10.94
N LEU A 613 0.12 -40.06 10.62
CA LEU A 613 1.19 -40.97 10.20
C LEU A 613 1.91 -41.58 11.43
N THR A 614 2.56 -42.73 11.20
CA THR A 614 3.35 -43.44 12.21
C THR A 614 4.79 -43.59 11.74
N ASN A 615 5.71 -43.72 12.69
CA ASN A 615 7.10 -44.06 12.42
C ASN A 615 7.24 -45.36 11.59
N VAL A 616 8.33 -45.49 10.84
CA VAL A 616 8.50 -46.50 9.77
C VAL A 616 8.91 -47.87 10.33
N ASN A 617 9.83 -47.91 11.29
CA ASN A 617 10.32 -49.12 11.94
C ASN A 617 10.17 -49.02 13.46
N SER A 618 9.48 -49.98 14.07
CA SER A 618 9.25 -50.03 15.52
C SER A 618 10.15 -51.11 16.15
N PRO A 619 11.36 -50.75 16.64
CA PRO A 619 12.32 -51.72 17.20
C PRO A 619 11.89 -52.28 18.57
N VAL A 620 12.47 -53.41 18.96
CA VAL A 620 12.21 -54.09 20.24
C VAL A 620 13.45 -54.11 21.13
N TRP A 621 13.28 -53.79 22.42
CA TRP A 621 14.34 -53.62 23.42
C TRP A 621 14.13 -54.48 24.70
N SER A 622 15.08 -54.54 25.64
CA SER A 622 15.00 -55.40 26.88
C SER A 622 15.90 -55.00 28.09
N PHE A 623 15.62 -55.43 29.35
CA PHE A 623 16.35 -55.01 30.62
C PHE A 623 16.21 -55.86 31.95
N LYS A 624 16.92 -55.52 33.10
CA LYS A 624 17.00 -56.12 34.51
C LYS A 624 17.78 -55.20 35.58
N THR A 625 17.93 -55.37 36.96
CA THR A 625 18.01 -54.41 38.22
C THR A 625 19.27 -53.72 39.01
N SER A 626 19.34 -52.37 39.39
CA SER A 626 20.56 -51.56 39.96
C SER A 626 20.52 -50.20 40.83
N ASP A 627 21.42 -49.16 40.62
CA ASP A 627 22.00 -48.07 41.53
C ASP A 627 22.74 -46.78 40.87
N LYS A 628 23.33 -45.74 41.60
CA LYS A 628 23.77 -44.33 41.14
C LYS A 628 24.88 -43.47 41.96
N THR A 629 25.54 -42.37 41.43
CA THR A 629 26.58 -41.42 42.12
C THR A 629 26.87 -39.95 41.53
N ASN A 630 27.82 -39.07 42.06
CA ASN A 630 28.08 -37.55 41.81
C ASN A 630 29.60 -36.99 41.77
N LEU A 631 29.93 -35.64 41.60
CA LEU A 631 31.30 -35.00 41.31
C LEU A 631 31.79 -33.62 42.03
N ALA A 632 32.48 -32.60 41.38
CA ALA A 632 33.37 -31.52 42.03
C ALA A 632 33.94 -30.22 41.22
N PRO A 633 34.55 -29.11 41.83
CA PRO A 633 34.76 -27.64 41.35
C PRO A 633 35.96 -27.01 40.47
N ASN A 634 35.88 -25.69 40.04
CA ASN A 634 36.71 -24.90 39.01
C ASN A 634 37.53 -23.57 39.38
N VAL A 635 38.30 -22.94 38.42
CA VAL A 635 39.39 -21.88 38.55
C VAL A 635 39.19 -20.53 37.75
N PRO A 636 39.70 -19.33 38.17
CA PRO A 636 39.49 -18.01 37.48
C PRO A 636 40.54 -17.48 36.44
N ILE A 637 40.13 -16.60 35.50
CA ILE A 637 40.96 -16.00 34.40
C ILE A 637 40.64 -14.50 34.13
N ALA A 638 41.63 -13.63 33.88
CA ALA A 638 41.52 -12.16 33.69
C ALA A 638 41.29 -11.65 32.24
N LEU A 639 40.80 -10.39 32.11
CA LEU A 639 40.45 -9.75 30.82
C LEU A 639 41.03 -8.33 30.60
N ASN A 640 40.94 -7.42 31.57
CA ASN A 640 41.43 -6.03 31.46
C ASN A 640 41.93 -5.52 32.84
N PRO A 641 42.91 -4.60 32.94
CA PRO A 641 43.86 -4.16 31.90
C PRO A 641 44.65 -5.33 31.32
N GLY A 642 44.82 -5.33 30.00
CA GLY A 642 45.65 -6.32 29.30
C GLY A 642 47.12 -6.23 29.72
N ASN A 643 47.83 -7.36 29.67
CA ASN A 643 49.19 -7.47 30.20
C ASN A 643 50.22 -6.67 29.38
N ASN A 644 50.89 -5.69 30.02
CA ASN A 644 51.93 -4.80 29.45
C ASN A 644 51.42 -3.74 28.46
N ALA A 645 50.28 -3.08 28.75
CA ALA A 645 49.73 -2.03 27.87
C ALA A 645 50.56 -0.72 27.88
N THR A 646 50.25 0.24 27.01
CA THR A 646 50.89 1.57 27.00
C THR A 646 49.86 2.65 26.66
N GLY A 647 50.17 3.92 26.91
CA GLY A 647 49.24 5.05 26.76
C GLY A 647 48.00 5.05 27.67
N VAL A 648 47.96 4.24 28.73
CA VAL A 648 46.77 3.96 29.55
C VAL A 648 46.38 5.17 30.41
N ASP A 649 45.10 5.52 30.38
CA ASP A 649 44.55 6.62 31.16
C ASP A 649 44.55 6.32 32.67
N LEU A 650 44.59 7.38 33.47
CA LEU A 650 44.88 7.33 34.91
C LEU A 650 43.77 6.68 35.77
N ARG A 651 42.73 6.05 35.19
CA ARG A 651 41.64 5.33 35.89
C ARG A 651 41.10 4.16 35.07
N PRO A 652 41.80 3.02 34.98
CA PRO A 652 41.36 1.85 34.22
C PRO A 652 40.36 0.96 35.00
N VAL A 653 39.63 0.08 34.30
CA VAL A 653 38.67 -0.90 34.86
C VAL A 653 39.28 -2.32 34.83
N PHE A 654 39.04 -3.13 35.86
CA PHE A 654 39.57 -4.49 36.03
C PHE A 654 38.46 -5.57 35.87
N SER A 655 38.75 -6.75 35.29
CA SER A 655 37.75 -7.84 35.09
C SER A 655 38.28 -9.28 34.85
N TRP A 656 37.48 -10.32 35.13
CA TRP A 656 37.81 -11.78 35.05
C TRP A 656 36.60 -12.72 34.76
N ARG A 657 36.73 -14.06 35.00
CA ARG A 657 35.72 -15.14 34.79
C ARG A 657 35.93 -16.41 35.68
N GLY A 658 34.89 -17.14 36.14
CA GLY A 658 34.97 -18.44 36.90
C GLY A 658 33.76 -19.43 36.77
N GLY A 659 33.46 -20.29 37.78
CA GLY A 659 32.29 -21.25 37.81
C GLY A 659 32.41 -22.53 38.70
N ASP A 660 31.48 -23.50 38.56
CA ASP A 660 31.43 -24.83 39.24
C ASP A 660 30.79 -25.95 38.34
N PRO A 661 31.14 -27.27 38.44
CA PRO A 661 30.54 -28.37 37.66
C PRO A 661 29.30 -29.11 38.20
N ASP A 662 29.10 -29.24 39.52
CA ASP A 662 27.91 -29.94 40.07
C ASP A 662 26.72 -28.96 40.26
N GLY A 663 27.01 -27.65 40.28
CA GLY A 663 26.02 -26.55 40.19
C GLY A 663 26.10 -25.51 41.31
N ASP A 664 27.15 -25.54 42.13
CA ASP A 664 27.25 -24.76 43.36
C ASP A 664 27.68 -23.29 43.18
N THR A 665 27.43 -22.46 44.21
CA THR A 665 27.62 -20.99 44.17
C THR A 665 29.01 -20.55 44.64
N VAL A 666 29.62 -19.57 43.94
CA VAL A 666 31.05 -19.20 44.10
C VAL A 666 31.26 -17.70 44.44
N LEU A 667 32.33 -17.37 45.21
CA LEU A 667 32.72 -16.00 45.63
C LEU A 667 34.20 -15.67 45.31
N TYR A 668 34.57 -14.38 45.14
CA TYR A 668 35.91 -13.93 44.70
C TYR A 668 36.60 -12.81 45.53
N ASP A 669 37.95 -12.74 45.50
CA ASP A 669 38.79 -11.65 46.06
C ASP A 669 39.84 -11.11 45.04
N LEU A 670 40.25 -9.83 45.13
CA LEU A 670 41.11 -9.11 44.16
C LEU A 670 42.26 -8.28 44.81
N TYR A 671 43.46 -8.33 44.21
CA TYR A 671 44.69 -7.66 44.67
C TYR A 671 45.36 -6.81 43.58
N LEU A 672 45.94 -5.64 43.90
CA LEU A 672 46.60 -4.70 42.97
C LEU A 672 47.72 -3.88 43.67
N ASP A 673 48.87 -3.69 43.01
CA ASP A 673 50.09 -3.08 43.57
C ASP A 673 50.95 -2.39 42.47
N THR A 674 52.07 -1.76 42.84
CA THR A 674 53.20 -1.46 41.93
C THR A 674 54.33 -2.49 42.01
N GLU A 675 54.32 -3.34 43.04
CA GLU A 675 55.23 -4.48 43.20
C GLU A 675 54.77 -5.75 42.45
N ILE A 676 55.71 -6.56 41.96
CA ILE A 676 55.44 -7.69 41.05
C ILE A 676 54.62 -8.84 41.69
N THR A 677 54.60 -8.94 43.02
CA THR A 677 53.76 -9.91 43.76
C THR A 677 52.68 -9.16 44.55
N PRO A 678 51.52 -8.83 43.94
CA PRO A 678 50.51 -8.00 44.56
C PRO A 678 49.92 -8.64 45.82
N ALA A 679 50.25 -8.02 46.96
CA ALA A 679 49.81 -8.41 48.30
C ALA A 679 48.73 -7.47 48.87
N GLN A 680 48.62 -6.25 48.33
CA GLN A 680 47.54 -5.31 48.67
C GLN A 680 46.20 -5.80 48.12
N LEU A 681 45.33 -6.26 49.01
CA LEU A 681 43.91 -6.55 48.73
C LEU A 681 43.18 -5.23 48.45
N VAL A 682 42.47 -5.15 47.32
CA VAL A 682 41.72 -3.93 46.92
C VAL A 682 40.20 -4.15 46.84
N ALA A 683 39.73 -5.39 46.75
CA ALA A 683 38.32 -5.76 46.88
C ALA A 683 38.17 -7.24 47.32
N ALA A 684 37.07 -7.59 48.00
CA ALA A 684 36.85 -8.90 48.60
C ALA A 684 35.37 -9.31 48.65
N ASN A 685 35.11 -10.62 48.74
CA ASN A 685 33.77 -11.24 48.72
C ASN A 685 32.89 -10.76 47.54
N LEU A 686 33.49 -10.59 46.37
CA LEU A 686 32.83 -10.16 45.16
C LEU A 686 31.99 -11.29 44.56
N THR A 687 30.74 -10.96 44.22
CA THR A 687 29.84 -11.77 43.37
C THR A 687 29.88 -11.31 41.90
N GLU A 688 30.49 -10.16 41.61
CA GLU A 688 30.70 -9.63 40.25
C GLU A 688 32.17 -9.78 39.83
N GLU A 689 32.40 -10.04 38.54
CA GLU A 689 33.73 -10.33 37.98
C GLU A 689 34.47 -9.06 37.50
N ARG A 690 34.30 -7.91 38.17
CA ARG A 690 34.88 -6.59 37.79
C ARG A 690 35.03 -5.56 38.93
N TRP A 691 35.96 -4.60 38.77
CA TRP A 691 36.25 -3.52 39.75
C TRP A 691 36.93 -2.27 39.13
N THR A 692 36.89 -1.09 39.79
CA THR A 692 37.50 0.17 39.28
C THR A 692 38.12 1.03 40.42
N PRO A 693 39.30 1.66 40.25
CA PRO A 693 39.91 2.56 41.24
C PRO A 693 39.17 3.89 41.45
N ALA A 694 39.16 4.37 42.70
CA ALA A 694 38.51 5.63 43.10
C ALA A 694 39.36 6.91 42.88
N THR A 695 40.65 6.78 42.57
CA THR A 695 41.63 7.89 42.44
C THR A 695 42.45 7.76 41.15
N ASN A 696 43.09 8.85 40.72
CA ASN A 696 44.02 8.80 39.58
C ASN A 696 45.27 7.98 39.94
N LEU A 697 45.79 7.27 38.95
CA LEU A 697 47.13 6.71 38.91
C LEU A 697 48.14 7.80 38.46
N ASN A 698 49.44 7.54 38.63
CA ASN A 698 50.49 8.53 38.35
C ASN A 698 50.83 8.59 36.85
N GLU A 699 51.01 9.81 36.32
CA GLU A 699 51.39 10.04 34.92
C GLU A 699 52.75 9.39 34.60
N GLY A 700 52.74 8.34 33.76
CA GLY A 700 53.94 7.62 33.32
C GLY A 700 54.35 6.38 34.16
N ALA A 701 53.55 5.95 35.14
CA ALA A 701 53.87 4.83 36.05
C ALA A 701 53.32 3.45 35.62
N HIS A 702 53.73 2.37 36.34
CA HIS A 702 53.58 0.94 35.98
C HIS A 702 53.11 0.09 37.21
N TYR A 703 52.27 -0.95 37.02
CA TYR A 703 51.45 -1.62 38.08
C TYR A 703 51.28 -3.16 37.88
N TYR A 704 50.76 -3.94 38.87
CA TYR A 704 50.54 -5.42 38.85
C TYR A 704 49.30 -5.93 39.68
N TRP A 705 48.57 -7.01 39.31
CA TRP A 705 47.29 -7.45 40.00
C TRP A 705 46.88 -8.97 39.89
N ARG A 706 46.00 -9.56 40.75
CA ARG A 706 45.53 -11.02 40.74
C ARG A 706 44.18 -11.37 41.49
N VAL A 707 43.64 -12.61 41.38
CA VAL A 707 42.28 -13.07 41.88
C VAL A 707 42.21 -14.50 42.54
N VAL A 708 41.21 -14.80 43.41
CA VAL A 708 40.93 -16.08 44.15
C VAL A 708 39.43 -16.51 44.11
N ALA A 709 39.06 -17.79 44.31
CA ALA A 709 37.66 -18.31 44.33
C ALA A 709 37.33 -19.49 45.33
N ARG A 710 36.07 -19.63 45.81
CA ARG A 710 35.56 -20.64 46.80
C ARG A 710 34.08 -21.06 46.59
N ASP A 711 33.70 -22.32 46.90
CA ASP A 711 32.33 -22.90 46.88
C ASP A 711 31.62 -23.01 48.28
N PRO A 712 30.39 -23.59 48.40
CA PRO A 712 29.70 -23.82 49.68
C PRO A 712 30.11 -25.10 50.43
N SER A 713 30.70 -26.09 49.73
CA SER A 713 31.10 -27.39 50.30
C SER A 713 32.43 -27.32 51.07
N GLY A 714 33.27 -26.32 50.76
CA GLY A 714 34.55 -26.02 51.42
C GLY A 714 35.79 -26.06 50.51
N LEU A 715 35.62 -25.92 49.19
CA LEU A 715 36.64 -26.16 48.16
C LEU A 715 37.01 -24.86 47.38
N GLU A 716 38.29 -24.70 47.00
CA GLU A 716 38.86 -23.41 46.55
C GLU A 716 39.83 -23.51 45.34
N ARG A 717 40.08 -22.39 44.62
CA ARG A 717 41.06 -22.22 43.50
C ARG A 717 41.59 -20.76 43.33
N THR A 718 42.61 -20.47 42.49
CA THR A 718 43.35 -19.16 42.41
C THR A 718 44.04 -18.87 41.03
N SER A 719 44.39 -17.59 40.69
CA SER A 719 44.90 -17.10 39.37
C SER A 719 46.33 -16.46 39.30
N GLN A 720 46.67 -15.68 38.23
CA GLN A 720 48.01 -15.07 37.85
C GLN A 720 48.03 -13.49 37.69
N ILE A 721 49.04 -12.81 37.03
CA ILE A 721 49.48 -11.37 37.25
C ILE A 721 49.85 -10.44 35.98
N TYR A 722 49.63 -9.06 35.91
CA TYR A 722 49.67 -8.12 34.67
C TYR A 722 49.89 -6.49 34.75
N SER A 723 50.38 -5.66 33.72
CA SER A 723 50.82 -4.14 33.80
C SER A 723 50.61 -2.99 32.63
N PHE A 724 51.08 -1.66 32.69
CA PHE A 724 50.87 -0.47 31.67
C PHE A 724 51.75 0.94 31.55
N PHE A 725 51.62 1.93 30.53
CA PHE A 725 52.42 3.28 30.19
C PHE A 725 51.82 4.63 29.39
N ALA A 726 52.52 5.55 28.55
CA ALA A 726 52.21 7.05 28.09
C ALA A 726 52.45 7.75 26.58
N ARG A 727 52.51 9.16 26.26
CA ARG A 727 52.32 9.97 24.88
C ARG A 727 52.78 11.57 24.56
N THR A 728 52.91 12.22 23.29
CA THR A 728 53.41 13.70 22.85
C THR A 728 53.13 14.50 21.39
N ALA A 729 53.68 15.75 20.94
CA ALA A 729 53.44 16.73 19.68
C ALA A 729 54.61 17.79 19.13
N LEU A 730 54.73 18.88 18.19
CA LEU A 730 54.07 19.90 17.16
C LEU A 730 55.03 20.94 16.23
N ASP A 731 54.69 21.78 15.12
CA ASP A 731 55.51 22.93 14.32
C ASP A 731 54.92 24.11 13.26
N SER A 732 55.61 24.81 12.21
CA SER A 732 55.63 26.38 11.89
C SER A 732 55.67 27.49 10.61
N ILE A 733 55.99 27.56 9.21
CA ILE A 733 56.22 28.91 8.34
C ILE A 733 55.80 29.21 6.73
N ALA A 734 55.81 30.50 6.10
CA ALA A 734 55.07 31.36 4.98
C ALA A 734 55.14 31.40 3.34
N PRO A 735 54.07 31.27 2.48
CA PRO A 735 54.18 30.63 1.12
C PRO A 735 53.80 31.34 -0.25
N ALA A 736 54.25 30.74 -1.37
CA ALA A 736 53.93 30.99 -2.80
C ALA A 736 53.91 29.69 -3.70
N LEU A 737 53.63 29.76 -5.02
CA LEU A 737 53.55 28.61 -5.97
C LEU A 737 54.82 28.39 -6.84
N ILE A 738 55.13 27.13 -7.18
CA ILE A 738 56.32 26.71 -7.96
C ILE A 738 56.00 25.95 -9.26
N SER A 739 55.16 24.92 -9.24
CA SER A 739 54.86 24.08 -10.42
C SER A 739 53.47 23.44 -10.39
N VAL A 740 52.88 23.19 -11.57
CA VAL A 740 51.59 22.51 -11.74
C VAL A 740 51.65 21.55 -12.95
N GLU A 741 51.20 20.31 -12.75
CA GLU A 741 51.06 19.28 -13.80
C GLU A 741 49.67 18.60 -13.69
N PRO A 742 49.02 18.14 -14.78
CA PRO A 742 49.36 18.35 -16.21
C PRO A 742 49.38 19.83 -16.61
N ALA A 743 50.04 20.13 -17.73
CA ALA A 743 50.21 21.50 -18.19
C ALA A 743 48.95 22.05 -18.87
N ASN A 744 48.83 23.39 -18.93
CA ASN A 744 47.68 24.07 -19.51
C ASN A 744 47.70 23.97 -21.05
N GLY A 745 46.89 23.06 -21.58
CA GLY A 745 46.74 22.77 -23.01
C GLY A 745 46.89 21.30 -23.37
N ASP A 746 47.31 20.44 -22.44
CA ASP A 746 47.67 19.05 -22.72
C ASP A 746 46.49 18.22 -23.26
N ALA A 747 46.79 17.30 -24.18
CA ALA A 747 45.82 16.40 -24.81
C ALA A 747 46.42 15.01 -25.01
N GLY A 748 45.58 13.96 -24.86
CA GLY A 748 46.06 12.58 -24.79
C GLY A 748 46.65 12.22 -23.42
N VAL A 749 46.27 12.97 -22.37
CA VAL A 749 46.72 12.71 -20.99
C VAL A 749 46.22 11.33 -20.56
N ALA A 750 47.11 10.55 -19.93
CA ALA A 750 46.80 9.20 -19.48
C ALA A 750 45.73 9.20 -18.37
N GLN A 751 44.85 8.20 -18.37
CA GLN A 751 43.78 8.06 -17.36
C GLN A 751 44.30 7.96 -15.92
N THR A 752 45.57 7.64 -15.70
CA THR A 752 46.19 7.49 -14.38
C THR A 752 47.11 8.65 -14.00
N ALA A 753 47.12 9.76 -14.77
CA ALA A 753 47.90 10.94 -14.43
C ALA A 753 47.51 11.50 -13.04
N VAL A 754 48.50 11.87 -12.24
CA VAL A 754 48.29 12.58 -10.96
C VAL A 754 48.41 14.08 -11.22
N ALA A 755 47.52 14.89 -10.65
CA ALA A 755 47.67 16.35 -10.73
C ALA A 755 48.50 16.85 -9.54
N ARG A 756 49.66 17.45 -9.79
CA ARG A 756 50.64 17.82 -8.74
C ARG A 756 50.81 19.33 -8.64
N ILE A 757 50.87 19.85 -7.42
CA ILE A 757 51.09 21.27 -7.10
C ILE A 757 52.18 21.40 -6.03
N VAL A 758 53.14 22.29 -6.27
CA VAL A 758 54.25 22.57 -5.33
C VAL A 758 54.21 24.03 -4.89
N PHE A 759 54.35 24.27 -3.58
CA PHE A 759 54.48 25.57 -2.92
C PHE A 759 55.92 25.84 -2.46
N SER A 760 56.22 27.05 -2.00
CA SER A 760 57.58 27.46 -1.62
C SER A 760 58.03 27.06 -0.21
N GLU A 761 57.11 26.92 0.76
CA GLU A 761 57.39 26.61 2.17
C GLU A 761 56.12 26.13 2.93
N PRO A 762 56.22 25.62 4.18
CA PRO A 762 55.16 24.87 4.89
C PRO A 762 53.76 25.51 5.02
N VAL A 763 52.82 25.09 4.18
CA VAL A 763 51.47 25.63 4.17
C VAL A 763 50.55 25.04 5.24
N ARG A 764 49.65 25.87 5.78
CA ARG A 764 48.49 25.46 6.56
C ARG A 764 47.54 24.69 5.66
N LYS A 765 47.60 23.35 5.76
CA LYS A 765 46.91 22.39 4.87
C LYS A 765 45.40 22.65 4.79
N ASP A 766 44.79 23.11 5.87
CA ASP A 766 43.41 23.59 5.93
C ASP A 766 43.14 24.76 4.98
N THR A 767 43.97 25.81 5.00
CA THR A 767 43.85 26.98 4.12
C THR A 767 44.27 26.68 2.68
N ALA A 768 45.21 25.75 2.50
CA ALA A 768 45.67 25.33 1.19
C ALA A 768 44.61 24.50 0.46
N SER A 769 44.01 23.50 1.12
CA SER A 769 42.93 22.69 0.55
C SER A 769 41.65 23.49 0.28
N GLN A 770 41.40 24.60 1.00
CA GLN A 770 40.30 25.53 0.69
C GLN A 770 40.51 26.29 -0.64
N ALA A 771 41.74 26.37 -1.16
CA ALA A 771 42.05 27.13 -2.37
C ALA A 771 41.98 26.32 -3.67
N LEU A 772 41.78 25.00 -3.61
CA LEU A 772 42.02 24.08 -4.74
C LEU A 772 40.71 23.47 -5.24
N SER A 773 40.46 23.54 -6.55
CA SER A 773 39.23 22.99 -7.17
C SER A 773 39.44 22.47 -8.59
N LEU A 774 38.62 21.49 -8.99
CA LEU A 774 38.58 20.89 -10.31
C LEU A 774 37.18 21.05 -10.92
N SER A 775 37.11 21.31 -12.23
CA SER A 775 35.87 21.43 -13.00
C SER A 775 35.95 20.59 -14.30
N PRO A 776 35.02 19.65 -14.56
CA PRO A 776 33.97 19.19 -13.64
C PRO A 776 34.58 18.60 -12.35
N ALA A 777 33.79 18.56 -11.27
CA ALA A 777 34.28 18.08 -9.98
C ALA A 777 34.66 16.59 -10.05
N VAL A 778 35.93 16.27 -9.75
CA VAL A 778 36.44 14.89 -9.74
C VAL A 778 36.58 14.41 -8.29
N ALA A 779 36.07 13.22 -7.99
CA ALA A 779 36.27 12.58 -6.70
C ALA A 779 37.71 12.05 -6.60
N GLY A 780 38.40 12.39 -5.51
CA GLY A 780 39.81 12.07 -5.28
C GLY A 780 40.34 12.74 -4.03
N ASN A 781 41.55 12.37 -3.63
CA ASN A 781 42.17 12.86 -2.41
C ASN A 781 43.27 13.87 -2.75
N TRP A 782 43.19 15.05 -2.15
CA TRP A 782 44.32 15.97 -2.04
C TRP A 782 45.27 15.45 -0.95
N THR A 783 46.24 14.64 -1.36
CA THR A 783 47.26 14.06 -0.49
C THR A 783 48.49 14.95 -0.44
N TRP A 784 48.88 15.35 0.77
CA TRP A 784 50.11 16.07 1.03
C TRP A 784 51.30 15.09 1.05
N GLU A 785 52.30 15.33 0.21
CA GLU A 785 53.56 14.56 0.17
C GLU A 785 54.48 15.00 1.33
N ASP A 786 54.49 16.29 1.60
CA ASP A 786 55.17 16.97 2.72
C ASP A 786 54.30 18.18 3.15
N ASP A 787 54.88 19.23 3.74
CA ASP A 787 54.14 20.47 4.06
C ASP A 787 54.15 21.52 2.93
N VAL A 788 54.86 21.28 1.82
CA VAL A 788 54.98 22.22 0.69
C VAL A 788 54.38 21.67 -0.61
N THR A 789 54.03 20.38 -0.68
CA THR A 789 53.61 19.69 -1.89
C THR A 789 52.30 18.95 -1.69
N VAL A 790 51.35 19.16 -2.62
CA VAL A 790 50.08 18.45 -2.63
C VAL A 790 49.79 17.85 -4.01
N HIS A 791 49.28 16.62 -4.00
CA HIS A 791 48.85 15.87 -5.17
C HIS A 791 47.35 15.65 -5.08
N PHE A 792 46.64 15.80 -6.19
CA PHE A 792 45.31 15.24 -6.35
C PHE A 792 45.43 13.90 -7.07
N MET A 793 45.25 12.82 -6.30
CA MET A 793 45.06 11.48 -6.85
C MET A 793 43.55 11.23 -7.01
N PRO A 794 43.02 11.08 -8.24
CA PRO A 794 41.60 10.80 -8.44
C PRO A 794 41.25 9.41 -7.90
N ALA A 795 40.09 9.26 -7.26
CA ALA A 795 39.63 8.00 -6.64
C ALA A 795 39.19 6.94 -7.68
N SER A 796 39.35 7.24 -8.97
CA SER A 796 39.23 6.35 -10.11
C SER A 796 40.00 6.97 -11.27
N PRO A 797 40.51 6.20 -12.25
CA PRO A 797 41.15 6.78 -13.43
C PRO A 797 40.26 7.83 -14.13
N TRP A 798 40.85 8.92 -14.62
CA TRP A 798 40.13 9.99 -15.32
C TRP A 798 39.36 9.40 -16.50
N ARG A 799 38.15 9.91 -16.78
CA ARG A 799 37.29 9.38 -17.85
C ARG A 799 37.91 9.65 -19.23
N LEU A 800 37.93 8.64 -20.09
CA LEU A 800 38.40 8.76 -21.48
C LEU A 800 37.71 9.94 -22.19
N GLY A 801 38.49 10.79 -22.86
CA GLY A 801 38.00 11.93 -23.64
C GLY A 801 37.51 13.12 -22.82
N SER A 802 37.55 13.06 -21.47
CA SER A 802 37.12 14.17 -20.63
C SER A 802 38.06 15.37 -20.73
N TYR A 803 37.48 16.56 -20.70
CA TYR A 803 38.18 17.84 -20.65
C TYR A 803 38.04 18.44 -19.25
N ASN A 804 39.17 18.69 -18.59
CA ASN A 804 39.25 19.02 -17.16
C ASN A 804 39.94 20.37 -16.95
N GLN A 805 39.52 21.13 -15.93
CA GLN A 805 40.10 22.41 -15.52
C GLN A 805 40.47 22.39 -14.04
N LEU A 806 41.76 22.60 -13.72
CA LEU A 806 42.27 22.82 -12.37
C LEU A 806 42.34 24.32 -12.07
N THR A 807 41.88 24.72 -10.88
CA THR A 807 41.81 26.12 -10.44
C THR A 807 42.40 26.26 -9.04
N ILE A 808 43.28 27.25 -8.86
CA ILE A 808 43.89 27.65 -7.59
C ILE A 808 43.40 29.07 -7.27
N ALA A 809 42.77 29.28 -6.11
CA ALA A 809 42.18 30.55 -5.72
C ALA A 809 43.22 31.56 -5.20
N SER A 810 43.04 32.83 -5.57
CA SER A 810 43.82 33.95 -5.01
C SER A 810 43.54 34.17 -3.52
N SER A 811 44.47 34.77 -2.80
CA SER A 811 44.30 35.31 -1.43
C SER A 811 43.78 34.33 -0.36
N THR A 812 44.02 33.02 -0.50
CA THR A 812 43.44 31.99 0.40
C THR A 812 44.50 31.19 1.19
N VAL A 813 45.58 30.74 0.53
CA VAL A 813 46.58 29.84 1.14
C VAL A 813 47.45 30.55 2.17
N ARG A 814 47.60 29.97 3.36
CA ARG A 814 48.46 30.44 4.46
C ARG A 814 49.51 29.41 4.84
N ASP A 815 50.41 29.80 5.73
CA ASP A 815 51.34 28.93 6.44
C ASP A 815 50.98 28.62 7.89
N LEU A 816 51.78 27.71 8.47
CA LEU A 816 51.72 27.28 9.86
C LEU A 816 51.85 28.42 10.90
N ALA A 817 52.48 29.57 10.63
CA ALA A 817 52.42 30.77 11.49
C ALA A 817 51.21 31.69 11.14
N GLY A 818 50.88 31.85 9.86
CA GLY A 818 49.58 32.39 9.40
C GLY A 818 49.63 33.59 8.45
N ASN A 819 50.74 33.82 7.75
CA ASN A 819 50.87 34.76 6.63
C ASN A 819 50.10 34.24 5.39
N LEU A 820 50.06 34.95 4.25
CA LEU A 820 49.07 34.69 3.18
C LEU A 820 49.61 34.85 1.75
N MET A 821 49.30 33.89 0.87
CA MET A 821 49.63 33.87 -0.57
C MET A 821 48.64 34.72 -1.39
N ALA A 822 49.15 35.57 -2.29
CA ALA A 822 48.32 36.57 -3.00
C ALA A 822 47.58 36.05 -4.26
N ASN A 823 48.26 35.35 -5.19
CA ASN A 823 47.76 35.14 -6.55
C ASN A 823 47.43 33.66 -6.87
N GLY A 824 46.27 33.43 -7.50
CA GLY A 824 45.81 32.14 -8.03
C GLY A 824 46.00 31.98 -9.56
N SER A 825 45.61 30.83 -10.11
CA SER A 825 45.80 30.44 -11.52
C SER A 825 44.82 29.34 -12.00
N VAL A 826 44.72 29.13 -13.32
CA VAL A 826 43.83 28.12 -13.97
C VAL A 826 44.56 27.35 -15.07
N TYR A 827 44.39 26.02 -15.09
CA TYR A 827 45.03 25.08 -16.02
C TYR A 827 43.99 24.13 -16.63
N ARG A 828 44.13 23.70 -17.90
CA ARG A 828 43.16 22.83 -18.61
C ARG A 828 43.84 21.71 -19.40
N PHE A 829 43.26 20.51 -19.42
CA PHE A 829 43.80 19.35 -20.14
C PHE A 829 42.73 18.32 -20.56
N THR A 830 43.06 17.46 -21.53
CA THR A 830 42.17 16.45 -22.13
C THR A 830 42.73 15.03 -22.03
N ILE A 831 41.92 14.10 -21.52
CA ILE A 831 42.24 12.67 -21.41
C ILE A 831 42.12 11.98 -22.78
N ASP A 832 42.94 10.97 -23.04
CA ASP A 832 42.87 10.16 -24.28
C ASP A 832 41.51 9.44 -24.48
N THR A 833 41.15 9.06 -25.72
CA THR A 833 39.94 8.28 -26.03
C THR A 833 39.98 7.55 -27.37
N PRO A 834 39.47 6.31 -27.47
CA PRO A 834 39.33 5.59 -28.73
C PRO A 834 38.15 6.08 -29.60
N VAL A 835 37.29 6.97 -29.10
CA VAL A 835 36.15 7.52 -29.86
C VAL A 835 36.58 8.82 -30.57
N PRO A 836 36.51 8.90 -31.92
CA PRO A 836 37.02 10.05 -32.67
C PRO A 836 36.09 11.28 -32.58
N ILE A 837 36.21 12.06 -31.50
CA ILE A 837 35.48 13.32 -31.31
C ILE A 837 36.06 14.42 -32.22
N PRO A 838 35.29 15.03 -33.16
CA PRO A 838 35.77 16.12 -34.00
C PRO A 838 36.27 17.32 -33.20
N SER A 839 37.36 17.95 -33.65
CA SER A 839 38.01 19.07 -32.94
C SER A 839 37.10 20.30 -32.76
N SER A 840 36.14 20.50 -33.65
CA SER A 840 35.17 21.62 -33.61
C SER A 840 34.06 21.49 -32.56
N HIS A 841 33.95 20.35 -31.88
CA HIS A 841 32.87 20.05 -30.92
C HIS A 841 33.40 19.75 -29.51
N ARG A 842 34.57 20.31 -29.16
CA ARG A 842 35.23 20.10 -27.86
C ARG A 842 35.05 21.33 -26.95
N SER A 843 34.10 21.25 -26.01
CA SER A 843 33.84 22.25 -24.97
C SER A 843 34.39 21.80 -23.60
N SER A 844 34.58 22.75 -22.69
CA SER A 844 34.84 22.46 -21.28
C SER A 844 33.63 21.78 -20.66
N GLY A 845 33.78 20.51 -20.27
CA GLY A 845 32.64 19.62 -20.06
C GLY A 845 32.03 19.18 -21.39
N PHE A 846 32.58 18.13 -21.99
CA PHE A 846 31.82 17.23 -22.84
C PHE A 846 31.82 15.84 -22.20
N PRO A 847 30.69 15.35 -21.66
CA PRO A 847 29.42 16.06 -21.42
C PRO A 847 29.50 17.18 -20.36
N VAL A 848 28.50 18.05 -20.33
CA VAL A 848 28.47 19.34 -19.60
C VAL A 848 28.03 19.20 -18.12
N GLN A 849 28.59 20.02 -17.23
CA GLN A 849 28.02 20.36 -15.91
C GLN A 849 27.44 21.78 -15.95
N ALA A 850 26.42 22.07 -15.15
CA ALA A 850 25.58 23.27 -15.26
C ALA A 850 25.61 24.22 -14.06
N ASP A 851 25.24 25.48 -14.32
CA ASP A 851 25.24 26.59 -13.35
C ASP A 851 23.90 26.79 -12.60
N ALA A 852 23.94 27.63 -11.56
CA ALA A 852 22.94 27.70 -10.50
C ALA A 852 21.54 28.22 -10.92
N GLY A 853 20.50 27.65 -10.29
CA GLY A 853 19.14 28.20 -10.25
C GLY A 853 18.04 27.33 -10.88
N VAL A 854 18.39 26.27 -11.61
CA VAL A 854 17.44 25.37 -12.30
C VAL A 854 17.72 23.92 -11.89
N SER A 855 16.72 23.04 -12.07
CA SER A 855 16.88 21.58 -12.10
C SER A 855 16.25 20.99 -13.36
N VAL A 856 16.99 20.14 -14.10
CA VAL A 856 16.47 19.32 -15.20
C VAL A 856 16.58 17.84 -14.82
N LYS A 857 15.45 17.14 -14.89
CA LYS A 857 15.33 15.73 -14.53
C LYS A 857 15.52 14.84 -15.75
N SER A 858 16.30 13.77 -15.62
CA SER A 858 16.24 12.63 -16.56
C SER A 858 16.27 11.33 -15.77
N GLU A 859 15.13 10.66 -15.76
CA GLU A 859 14.93 9.41 -15.03
C GLU A 859 15.09 8.23 -15.98
N VAL A 860 15.97 7.30 -15.63
CA VAL A 860 16.01 5.96 -16.19
C VAL A 860 15.79 5.01 -15.03
N ALA A 861 14.65 4.34 -15.02
CA ALA A 861 14.34 3.34 -14.02
C ALA A 861 15.30 2.13 -14.16
N ASN A 862 15.43 1.35 -13.08
CA ASN A 862 15.90 -0.03 -13.10
C ASN A 862 17.43 -0.25 -13.20
N LEU A 863 18.27 0.68 -12.73
CA LEU A 863 19.75 0.51 -12.70
C LEU A 863 20.27 -0.04 -11.35
N SER A 864 21.13 -1.05 -11.40
CA SER A 864 21.64 -1.80 -10.24
C SER A 864 22.89 -1.18 -9.58
N SER A 865 23.11 -1.52 -8.30
CA SER A 865 24.20 -0.98 -7.48
C SER A 865 25.58 -1.20 -8.11
N GLY A 866 26.42 -0.15 -8.11
CA GLY A 866 27.78 -0.15 -8.65
C GLY A 866 27.89 0.20 -10.15
N SER A 867 26.80 0.16 -10.92
CA SER A 867 26.82 0.45 -12.35
C SER A 867 26.96 1.95 -12.65
N LYS A 868 27.69 2.29 -13.72
CA LYS A 868 27.83 3.66 -14.25
C LYS A 868 27.18 3.73 -15.63
N SER A 869 26.34 4.73 -15.88
CA SER A 869 25.80 5.05 -17.20
C SER A 869 26.59 6.18 -17.87
N TYR A 870 26.37 6.34 -19.18
CA TYR A 870 26.84 7.48 -19.98
C TYR A 870 25.65 8.04 -20.75
N ALA A 871 25.56 9.36 -20.86
CA ALA A 871 24.52 10.06 -21.62
C ALA A 871 25.15 10.85 -22.77
N LEU A 872 24.50 10.85 -23.94
CA LEU A 872 24.86 11.70 -25.06
C LEU A 872 23.80 12.82 -25.17
N ALA A 873 24.17 14.04 -24.83
CA ALA A 873 23.32 15.22 -24.96
C ALA A 873 24.13 16.38 -25.55
N VAL A 874 23.50 17.14 -26.46
CA VAL A 874 24.09 18.32 -27.11
C VAL A 874 23.17 19.50 -26.87
N ALA A 875 23.66 20.49 -26.13
CA ALA A 875 23.01 21.79 -25.96
C ALA A 875 24.09 22.88 -25.80
N SER A 876 23.78 24.08 -26.30
CA SER A 876 24.62 25.28 -26.13
C SER A 876 23.83 26.34 -25.32
N PRO A 877 24.42 27.50 -24.94
CA PRO A 877 23.96 28.22 -23.75
C PRO A 877 22.60 28.92 -23.93
N ASN A 878 21.64 28.57 -23.07
CA ASN A 878 21.40 29.35 -21.84
C ASN A 878 20.64 28.51 -20.77
N SER A 879 21.05 28.65 -19.50
CA SER A 879 20.38 28.15 -18.27
C SER A 879 20.00 26.66 -18.16
N SER A 880 21.04 25.82 -18.02
CA SER A 880 21.29 24.84 -16.92
C SER A 880 20.40 23.59 -16.62
N SER A 881 21.10 22.48 -16.24
CA SER A 881 20.88 21.63 -15.02
C SER A 881 20.48 20.12 -15.05
N PHE A 882 20.96 19.27 -15.96
CA PHE A 882 20.67 17.81 -15.92
C PHE A 882 21.18 17.08 -14.66
N ALA A 883 20.31 16.27 -14.03
CA ALA A 883 20.62 15.29 -12.99
C ALA A 883 20.19 13.85 -13.38
N VAL A 884 20.98 12.84 -12.99
CA VAL A 884 20.77 11.42 -13.31
C VAL A 884 21.16 10.54 -12.10
N GLN A 885 20.21 9.80 -11.54
CA GLN A 885 20.41 8.70 -10.58
C GLN A 885 19.20 7.73 -10.63
N ALA A 886 19.35 6.52 -10.07
CA ALA A 886 18.53 5.35 -10.42
C ALA A 886 17.51 4.92 -9.34
N SER A 887 16.39 4.33 -9.79
CA SER A 887 15.34 3.76 -8.94
C SER A 887 14.80 2.43 -9.51
N LEU A 888 14.73 1.43 -8.63
CA LEU A 888 14.09 0.10 -8.69
C LEU A 888 13.20 -0.28 -9.88
N SER A 889 13.42 -1.50 -10.40
CA SER A 889 12.49 -2.23 -11.26
C SER A 889 11.28 -2.76 -10.51
N ALA A 890 10.12 -2.18 -10.82
CA ALA A 890 8.97 -3.03 -11.11
C ALA A 890 9.35 -3.94 -12.31
N GLN A 891 9.00 -5.22 -12.25
CA GLN A 891 9.08 -6.09 -13.42
C GLN A 891 8.20 -5.52 -14.54
N PRO A 892 8.54 -5.70 -15.83
CA PRO A 892 7.67 -5.28 -16.91
C PRO A 892 6.32 -5.97 -16.78
N VAL A 893 5.23 -5.22 -16.93
CA VAL A 893 3.89 -5.82 -17.06
C VAL A 893 3.80 -6.42 -18.45
N ILE A 894 4.18 -7.69 -18.54
CA ILE A 894 4.18 -8.44 -19.79
C ILE A 894 2.74 -8.73 -20.19
N THR A 895 2.30 -8.18 -21.33
CA THR A 895 0.91 -8.25 -21.80
C THR A 895 0.71 -9.19 -23.00
N ASP A 896 1.79 -9.68 -23.63
CA ASP A 896 1.72 -10.69 -24.69
C ASP A 896 2.14 -12.09 -24.20
N PRO A 897 1.48 -13.17 -24.70
CA PRO A 897 1.79 -14.54 -24.28
C PRO A 897 3.25 -14.97 -24.55
N GLY A 898 3.83 -14.62 -25.70
CA GLY A 898 5.19 -15.05 -26.07
C GLY A 898 6.23 -14.59 -25.07
N SER A 899 6.16 -13.33 -24.66
CA SER A 899 7.03 -12.77 -23.63
C SER A 899 6.76 -13.34 -22.24
N ALA A 900 5.49 -13.63 -21.90
CA ALA A 900 5.12 -14.19 -20.59
C ALA A 900 5.69 -15.60 -20.41
N PHE A 901 5.79 -16.35 -21.51
CA PHE A 901 6.42 -17.66 -21.57
C PHE A 901 7.90 -17.62 -21.15
N ARG A 902 8.66 -16.60 -21.59
CA ARG A 902 10.10 -16.48 -21.31
C ARG A 902 10.39 -16.09 -19.85
N GLU A 903 9.49 -15.33 -19.23
CA GLU A 903 9.56 -15.07 -17.80
C GLU A 903 9.27 -16.34 -16.99
N PHE A 904 8.33 -17.19 -17.43
CA PHE A 904 8.16 -18.53 -16.85
C PHE A 904 9.42 -19.40 -17.01
N GLU A 905 10.02 -19.44 -18.20
CA GLU A 905 11.26 -20.21 -18.41
C GLU A 905 12.41 -19.72 -17.52
N ARG A 906 12.54 -18.42 -17.29
CA ARG A 906 13.48 -17.85 -16.31
C ARG A 906 13.19 -18.39 -14.90
N MET A 907 11.94 -18.35 -14.46
CA MET A 907 11.54 -18.84 -13.13
C MET A 907 11.73 -20.36 -12.94
N ALA A 908 11.52 -21.17 -13.98
CA ALA A 908 11.81 -22.60 -13.98
C ALA A 908 13.32 -22.89 -14.01
N ALA A 909 14.08 -22.09 -14.78
CA ALA A 909 15.54 -22.22 -14.86
C ALA A 909 16.23 -21.95 -13.50
N GLU A 910 15.69 -21.02 -12.72
CA GLU A 910 16.21 -20.63 -11.40
C GLU A 910 15.93 -21.65 -10.27
N ARG A 911 15.12 -22.69 -10.52
CA ARG A 911 14.74 -23.69 -9.50
C ARG A 911 15.24 -25.10 -9.76
N VAL A 912 15.44 -25.50 -11.02
CA VAL A 912 16.10 -26.78 -11.35
C VAL A 912 17.62 -26.63 -11.19
N PRO A 913 18.28 -27.37 -10.27
CA PRO A 913 19.68 -27.17 -9.91
C PRO A 913 20.66 -27.09 -11.08
N ALA A 914 21.79 -26.41 -10.85
CA ALA A 914 22.90 -26.34 -11.80
C ALA A 914 23.76 -27.62 -11.82
N ASP A 915 23.44 -28.61 -10.98
CA ASP A 915 24.01 -29.95 -11.07
C ASP A 915 23.38 -30.69 -12.26
N LEU A 916 24.22 -31.23 -13.14
CA LEU A 916 23.80 -32.07 -14.26
C LEU A 916 23.49 -33.51 -13.81
N SER A 917 23.57 -33.82 -12.51
CA SER A 917 23.04 -35.06 -11.97
C SER A 917 21.51 -35.11 -12.12
N ILE A 918 21.07 -36.02 -13.00
CA ILE A 918 19.73 -36.58 -12.98
C ILE A 918 19.62 -37.38 -11.67
N SER A 919 19.25 -36.73 -10.57
CA SER A 919 19.12 -37.38 -9.27
C SER A 919 18.07 -36.71 -8.36
N ALA A 920 17.28 -37.46 -7.58
CA ALA A 920 16.88 -38.86 -7.76
C ALA A 920 15.56 -39.15 -7.02
N SER A 921 14.51 -39.52 -7.76
CA SER A 921 13.35 -40.22 -7.18
C SER A 921 12.69 -41.06 -8.27
N LEU A 922 13.09 -42.34 -8.34
CA LEU A 922 12.92 -43.26 -9.49
C LEU A 922 13.77 -42.87 -10.71
N GLU A 923 14.43 -43.84 -11.32
CA GLU A 923 14.74 -43.74 -12.75
C GLU A 923 13.41 -43.73 -13.51
N PRO A 924 13.13 -42.76 -14.40
CA PRO A 924 12.02 -42.90 -15.32
C PRO A 924 12.32 -44.10 -16.21
N ALA A 925 11.51 -45.16 -16.11
CA ALA A 925 11.68 -46.34 -16.94
C ALA A 925 11.67 -45.90 -18.41
N PRO A 926 12.73 -46.22 -19.20
CA PRO A 926 12.96 -45.60 -20.51
C PRO A 926 11.72 -45.78 -21.38
N GLN A 927 11.16 -44.66 -21.83
CA GLN A 927 9.88 -44.68 -22.51
C GLN A 927 10.03 -45.42 -23.83
N ALA A 928 9.00 -46.19 -24.22
CA ALA A 928 9.08 -46.97 -25.45
C ALA A 928 9.33 -46.02 -26.64
N SER A 929 10.46 -46.20 -27.34
CA SER A 929 10.85 -45.42 -28.53
C SER A 929 9.63 -45.11 -29.39
N PRO A 930 9.43 -43.84 -29.82
CA PRO A 930 8.39 -43.45 -30.76
C PRO A 930 8.18 -44.45 -31.91
N GLN A 931 6.93 -44.76 -32.24
CA GLN A 931 6.54 -45.71 -33.29
C GLN A 931 5.55 -45.05 -34.26
N VAL A 932 5.82 -45.15 -35.57
CA VAL A 932 4.93 -44.57 -36.59
C VAL A 932 3.56 -45.26 -36.57
N GLY A 933 2.50 -44.45 -36.51
CA GLY A 933 1.11 -44.90 -36.40
C GLY A 933 0.63 -45.16 -34.96
N VAL A 934 1.42 -44.83 -33.94
CA VAL A 934 1.00 -44.85 -32.53
C VAL A 934 0.69 -43.43 -32.05
N SER A 935 -0.39 -43.29 -31.30
CA SER A 935 -0.83 -42.05 -30.66
C SER A 935 -0.31 -41.95 -29.23
N GLU A 936 0.17 -40.77 -28.84
CA GLU A 936 0.67 -40.46 -27.50
C GLU A 936 0.00 -39.19 -26.94
N ASN A 937 -0.06 -39.10 -25.61
CA ASN A 937 -0.64 -37.97 -24.90
C ASN A 937 0.43 -36.89 -24.61
N PHE A 938 0.20 -35.67 -25.09
CA PHE A 938 1.06 -34.51 -24.87
C PHE A 938 0.32 -33.43 -24.09
N TYR A 939 0.97 -32.86 -23.08
CA TYR A 939 0.49 -31.65 -22.41
C TYR A 939 0.82 -30.42 -23.28
N ILE A 940 -0.14 -29.52 -23.46
CA ILE A 940 0.10 -28.15 -23.93
C ILE A 940 0.23 -27.28 -22.67
N PRO A 941 1.33 -26.53 -22.44
CA PRO A 941 1.57 -25.85 -21.16
C PRO A 941 0.43 -24.91 -20.72
N ALA A 942 -0.22 -25.25 -19.62
CA ALA A 942 -1.35 -24.51 -19.04
C ALA A 942 -0.91 -23.61 -17.87
N TYR A 943 0.24 -23.88 -17.25
CA TYR A 943 0.82 -22.99 -16.25
C TYR A 943 0.92 -21.56 -16.80
N GLY A 944 0.37 -20.58 -16.05
CA GLY A 944 0.30 -19.17 -16.44
C GLY A 944 -0.71 -18.85 -17.57
N SER A 945 -1.50 -19.83 -18.03
CA SER A 945 -2.52 -19.68 -19.08
C SER A 945 -1.95 -19.09 -20.40
N VAL A 946 -0.68 -19.40 -20.68
CA VAL A 946 0.08 -18.82 -21.79
C VAL A 946 -0.11 -19.61 -23.08
N ALA A 947 0.22 -20.90 -23.10
CA ALA A 947 0.17 -21.72 -24.32
C ALA A 947 -1.21 -22.32 -24.61
N THR A 948 -2.07 -22.44 -23.61
CA THR A 948 -3.48 -22.81 -23.77
C THR A 948 -4.35 -22.15 -22.69
N ASP A 949 -5.64 -22.00 -22.99
CA ASP A 949 -6.67 -21.58 -22.02
C ASP A 949 -7.31 -22.79 -21.31
N THR A 950 -6.89 -24.02 -21.65
CA THR A 950 -7.35 -25.26 -21.00
C THR A 950 -6.55 -25.49 -19.72
N ALA A 951 -7.21 -25.53 -18.57
CA ALA A 951 -6.53 -25.77 -17.29
C ALA A 951 -6.07 -27.23 -17.10
N PHE A 952 -4.95 -27.42 -16.39
CA PHE A 952 -4.50 -28.73 -15.89
C PHE A 952 -5.57 -29.39 -14.98
N PRO A 953 -5.81 -30.71 -15.07
CA PRO A 953 -5.11 -31.72 -15.87
C PRO A 953 -5.70 -31.95 -17.28
N ASN A 954 -6.63 -31.10 -17.73
CA ASN A 954 -7.35 -31.30 -18.99
C ASN A 954 -6.57 -30.79 -20.23
N ASN A 955 -5.40 -30.18 -20.04
CA ASN A 955 -4.55 -29.61 -21.08
C ASN A 955 -3.76 -30.64 -21.89
N VAL A 956 -4.34 -31.84 -22.06
CA VAL A 956 -3.72 -32.98 -22.74
C VAL A 956 -4.39 -33.20 -24.08
N ILE A 957 -3.58 -33.22 -25.15
CA ILE A 957 -4.00 -33.66 -26.49
C ILE A 957 -3.46 -35.07 -26.78
N SER A 958 -4.14 -35.80 -27.66
CA SER A 958 -3.59 -37.00 -28.29
C SER A 958 -3.00 -36.61 -29.64
N ALA A 959 -1.82 -37.12 -29.96
CA ALA A 959 -1.16 -36.89 -31.25
C ALA A 959 -0.50 -38.16 -31.76
N THR A 960 -0.64 -38.45 -33.05
CA THR A 960 -0.09 -39.64 -33.71
C THR A 960 1.28 -39.36 -34.32
N CYS A 961 2.25 -40.23 -34.05
CA CYS A 961 3.56 -40.20 -34.70
C CYS A 961 3.41 -40.55 -36.19
N VAL A 962 3.58 -39.56 -37.08
CA VAL A 962 3.43 -39.71 -38.54
C VAL A 962 4.76 -39.78 -39.29
N GLY A 963 5.86 -39.36 -38.66
CA GLY A 963 7.20 -39.39 -39.26
C GLY A 963 8.27 -39.71 -38.22
N LEU A 964 9.25 -40.54 -38.58
CA LEU A 964 10.32 -40.95 -37.67
C LEU A 964 11.62 -41.14 -38.44
N THR A 965 12.73 -40.63 -37.91
CA THR A 965 14.08 -40.80 -38.46
C THR A 965 15.07 -41.20 -37.36
N GLY A 966 16.37 -41.01 -37.58
CA GLY A 966 17.41 -41.02 -36.54
C GLY A 966 17.67 -39.64 -35.91
N LYS A 967 16.88 -38.61 -36.24
CA LYS A 967 17.00 -37.23 -35.73
C LYS A 967 15.69 -36.67 -35.16
N THR A 968 14.55 -36.94 -35.80
CA THR A 968 13.24 -36.41 -35.44
C THR A 968 12.20 -37.50 -35.21
N ALA A 969 11.23 -37.20 -34.34
CA ALA A 969 9.95 -37.89 -34.22
C ALA A 969 8.85 -36.84 -34.41
N ILE A 970 8.08 -36.93 -35.49
CA ILE A 970 7.06 -35.95 -35.87
C ILE A 970 5.69 -36.50 -35.51
N TYR A 971 5.01 -35.81 -34.60
CA TYR A 971 3.65 -36.09 -34.18
C TYR A 971 2.71 -35.04 -34.76
N VAL A 972 1.51 -35.44 -35.14
CA VAL A 972 0.43 -34.53 -35.52
C VAL A 972 -0.75 -34.75 -34.60
N ASP A 973 -1.30 -33.67 -34.04
CA ASP A 973 -2.49 -33.64 -33.19
C ASP A 973 -3.66 -34.37 -33.85
N ASP A 974 -4.28 -35.31 -33.13
CA ASP A 974 -5.34 -36.17 -33.68
C ASP A 974 -6.64 -35.39 -33.97
N ALA A 975 -6.77 -34.14 -33.52
CA ALA A 975 -7.80 -33.22 -33.97
C ALA A 975 -7.66 -32.83 -35.47
N ILE A 976 -6.46 -32.97 -36.05
CA ILE A 976 -6.17 -32.67 -37.45
C ILE A 976 -6.60 -33.87 -38.32
N THR A 977 -7.91 -33.92 -38.60
CA THR A 977 -8.59 -35.03 -39.32
C THR A 977 -8.09 -35.34 -40.75
N SER A 978 -7.11 -34.62 -41.29
CA SER A 978 -6.50 -34.86 -42.61
C SER A 978 -5.08 -34.30 -42.67
N PRO A 979 -4.08 -35.01 -42.10
CA PRO A 979 -2.70 -34.54 -42.07
C PRO A 979 -2.05 -34.56 -43.46
N SER A 980 -1.31 -33.49 -43.79
CA SER A 980 -0.63 -33.34 -45.08
C SER A 980 0.72 -34.07 -45.07
N ASN A 981 0.80 -35.22 -45.75
CA ASN A 981 2.04 -35.98 -45.92
C ASN A 981 3.18 -35.14 -46.56
N THR A 982 2.85 -34.18 -47.44
CA THR A 982 3.82 -33.25 -48.03
C THR A 982 4.41 -32.35 -46.94
N LEU A 983 3.57 -31.73 -46.12
CA LEU A 983 4.00 -30.84 -45.03
C LEU A 983 4.86 -31.60 -44.01
N VAL A 984 4.47 -32.82 -43.62
CA VAL A 984 5.27 -33.67 -42.71
C VAL A 984 6.66 -33.97 -43.30
N ALA A 985 6.73 -34.28 -44.59
CA ALA A 985 8.00 -34.53 -45.28
C ALA A 985 8.87 -33.27 -45.39
N GLU A 986 8.26 -32.09 -45.56
CA GLU A 986 8.95 -30.80 -45.62
C GLU A 986 9.41 -30.32 -44.24
N VAL A 987 8.58 -30.39 -43.20
CA VAL A 987 8.93 -30.11 -41.78
C VAL A 987 10.17 -30.92 -41.38
N ARG A 988 10.16 -32.23 -41.61
CA ARG A 988 11.34 -33.11 -41.43
C ARG A 988 12.55 -32.58 -42.18
N LYS A 989 12.39 -32.29 -43.48
CA LYS A 989 13.50 -31.90 -44.37
C LYS A 989 14.13 -30.57 -43.95
N ARG A 990 13.32 -29.52 -43.77
CA ARG A 990 13.78 -28.19 -43.36
C ARG A 990 14.49 -28.26 -42.01
N PHE A 991 13.98 -29.06 -41.08
CA PHE A 991 14.61 -29.21 -39.77
C PHE A 991 15.95 -29.97 -39.85
N GLU A 992 15.97 -31.18 -40.43
CA GLU A 992 17.14 -32.07 -40.38
C GLU A 992 18.29 -31.68 -41.30
N GLU A 993 17.98 -31.07 -42.46
CA GLU A 993 18.96 -30.66 -43.49
C GLU A 993 19.34 -29.16 -43.37
N GLY A 994 18.51 -28.33 -42.73
CA GLY A 994 18.68 -26.88 -42.68
C GLY A 994 18.82 -26.32 -41.26
N ILE A 995 17.72 -26.32 -40.50
CA ILE A 995 17.63 -25.64 -39.20
C ILE A 995 18.60 -26.23 -38.18
N GLN A 996 18.51 -27.53 -37.88
CA GLN A 996 19.36 -28.15 -36.85
C GLN A 996 20.86 -28.01 -37.19
N PRO A 997 21.35 -28.30 -38.42
CA PRO A 997 22.75 -28.03 -38.77
C PRO A 997 23.16 -26.57 -38.60
N ALA A 998 22.32 -25.60 -38.98
CA ALA A 998 22.64 -24.18 -38.87
C ALA A 998 22.68 -23.71 -37.42
N ILE A 999 21.66 -24.00 -36.61
CA ILE A 999 21.64 -23.60 -35.20
C ILE A 999 22.77 -24.27 -34.42
N ASN A 1000 23.04 -25.56 -34.66
CA ASN A 1000 24.12 -26.29 -33.99
C ASN A 1000 25.51 -25.72 -34.32
N ASP A 1001 25.68 -25.17 -35.52
CA ASP A 1001 26.93 -24.57 -35.99
C ASP A 1001 27.08 -23.08 -35.59
N TYR A 1002 25.99 -22.38 -35.30
CA TYR A 1002 26.00 -20.95 -34.93
C TYR A 1002 25.95 -20.69 -33.43
N PHE A 1003 25.23 -21.50 -32.66
CA PHE A 1003 25.02 -21.29 -31.24
C PHE A 1003 25.68 -22.42 -30.43
N GLY A 1004 25.26 -23.66 -30.58
CA GLY A 1004 25.82 -24.81 -29.88
C GLY A 1004 24.97 -26.05 -30.06
N GLN A 1005 25.37 -27.20 -29.49
CA GLN A 1005 24.53 -28.39 -29.57
C GLN A 1005 23.32 -28.28 -28.63
N GLU A 1006 22.24 -28.97 -28.95
CA GLU A 1006 21.13 -29.27 -28.05
C GLU A 1006 21.51 -30.40 -27.06
N PRO A 1007 20.62 -30.81 -26.13
CA PRO A 1007 20.85 -32.00 -25.30
C PRO A 1007 20.97 -33.26 -26.16
N GLU A 1008 21.99 -34.10 -25.91
CA GLU A 1008 22.18 -35.35 -26.65
C GLU A 1008 20.98 -36.30 -26.47
N LEU A 1009 20.49 -36.42 -25.24
CA LEU A 1009 19.31 -37.20 -24.85
C LEU A 1009 18.28 -36.32 -24.12
N GLY A 1010 17.00 -36.67 -24.21
CA GLY A 1010 15.93 -36.17 -23.35
C GLY A 1010 15.83 -36.92 -22.01
N PRO A 1011 15.00 -36.43 -21.05
CA PRO A 1011 14.75 -37.13 -19.78
C PRO A 1011 14.12 -38.52 -19.90
N ASP A 1012 13.48 -38.80 -21.03
CA ASP A 1012 12.94 -40.10 -21.46
C ASP A 1012 14.01 -41.08 -21.98
N GLY A 1013 15.25 -40.60 -22.15
CA GLY A 1013 16.37 -41.33 -22.76
C GLY A 1013 16.39 -41.23 -24.30
N GLU A 1014 15.53 -40.43 -24.93
CA GLU A 1014 15.45 -40.34 -26.39
C GLU A 1014 16.46 -39.34 -26.97
N SER A 1015 17.17 -39.78 -28.02
CA SER A 1015 18.12 -38.98 -28.79
C SER A 1015 17.47 -38.00 -29.76
N ARG A 1016 16.29 -38.35 -30.28
CA ARG A 1016 15.56 -37.65 -31.33
C ARG A 1016 14.74 -36.50 -30.74
N ILE A 1017 14.69 -35.37 -31.46
CA ILE A 1017 13.80 -34.28 -31.08
C ILE A 1017 12.37 -34.57 -31.52
N THR A 1018 11.41 -34.42 -30.60
CA THR A 1018 9.99 -34.51 -30.91
C THR A 1018 9.50 -33.18 -31.51
N ILE A 1019 8.83 -33.24 -32.65
CA ILE A 1019 8.18 -32.08 -33.28
C ILE A 1019 6.68 -32.34 -33.26
N LEU A 1020 5.96 -31.60 -32.42
CA LEU A 1020 4.51 -31.70 -32.25
C LEU A 1020 3.81 -30.63 -33.09
N LEU A 1021 3.16 -31.08 -34.17
CA LEU A 1021 2.35 -30.25 -35.06
C LEU A 1021 0.91 -30.22 -34.53
N THR A 1022 0.45 -29.06 -34.04
CA THR A 1022 -0.85 -28.90 -33.38
C THR A 1022 -1.45 -27.53 -33.66
N ASP A 1023 -2.78 -27.43 -33.69
CA ASP A 1023 -3.51 -26.15 -33.68
C ASP A 1023 -4.21 -25.89 -32.32
N SER A 1024 -3.92 -26.72 -31.31
CA SER A 1024 -4.51 -26.64 -29.95
C SER A 1024 -3.80 -25.64 -29.02
N MET A 1025 -2.81 -24.91 -29.54
CA MET A 1025 -2.17 -23.78 -28.87
C MET A 1025 -3.02 -22.50 -28.95
N LYS A 1026 -2.81 -21.59 -28.00
CA LYS A 1026 -3.53 -20.32 -27.90
C LYS A 1026 -3.33 -19.45 -29.15
N LYS A 1027 -4.43 -18.93 -29.69
CA LYS A 1027 -4.46 -18.18 -30.96
C LYS A 1027 -3.47 -17.00 -30.95
N GLY A 1028 -2.52 -17.03 -31.86
CA GLY A 1028 -1.44 -16.03 -31.98
C GLY A 1028 -0.05 -16.59 -31.66
N ILE A 1029 0.02 -17.77 -31.04
CA ILE A 1029 1.25 -18.55 -30.92
C ILE A 1029 1.49 -19.35 -32.21
N LEU A 1030 2.73 -19.35 -32.69
CA LEU A 1030 3.17 -20.02 -33.91
C LEU A 1030 4.05 -21.26 -33.64
N GLY A 1031 4.62 -21.33 -32.45
CA GLY A 1031 5.44 -22.42 -31.95
C GLY A 1031 5.95 -22.11 -30.55
N ILE A 1032 6.47 -23.15 -29.88
CA ILE A 1032 7.02 -23.09 -28.51
C ILE A 1032 8.19 -24.07 -28.40
N PHE A 1033 9.26 -23.66 -27.72
CA PHE A 1033 10.11 -24.50 -26.88
C PHE A 1033 9.77 -24.22 -25.41
N TYR A 1034 9.69 -25.29 -24.60
CA TYR A 1034 9.38 -25.24 -23.17
C TYR A 1034 10.54 -25.84 -22.38
N GLY A 1035 11.36 -25.02 -21.72
CA GLY A 1035 12.53 -25.48 -20.95
C GLY A 1035 12.25 -26.52 -19.86
N VAL A 1036 10.99 -26.64 -19.42
CA VAL A 1036 10.52 -27.67 -18.47
C VAL A 1036 10.42 -29.07 -19.09
N ASP A 1037 10.19 -29.20 -20.40
CA ASP A 1037 10.14 -30.52 -21.07
C ASP A 1037 11.49 -31.26 -21.02
N LEU A 1038 12.59 -30.51 -20.82
CA LEU A 1038 13.93 -31.04 -20.57
C LEU A 1038 14.16 -31.50 -19.11
N SER A 1039 13.10 -31.61 -18.30
CA SER A 1039 13.11 -32.17 -16.94
C SER A 1039 12.07 -33.29 -16.83
N ALA A 1040 12.34 -34.31 -16.01
CA ALA A 1040 11.37 -35.38 -15.78
C ALA A 1040 10.07 -34.85 -15.14
N ARG A 1041 8.91 -35.39 -15.55
CA ARG A 1041 7.60 -34.98 -15.00
C ARG A 1041 7.49 -35.35 -13.52
N ASN A 1042 7.28 -34.36 -12.66
CA ASN A 1042 6.91 -34.55 -11.26
C ASN A 1042 5.47 -34.05 -11.04
N PRO A 1043 4.46 -34.93 -10.92
CA PRO A 1043 3.06 -34.53 -10.73
C PRO A 1043 2.78 -33.70 -9.46
N SER A 1044 3.68 -33.76 -8.46
CA SER A 1044 3.58 -33.01 -7.20
C SER A 1044 4.25 -31.63 -7.25
N ASP A 1045 4.98 -31.31 -8.32
CA ASP A 1045 5.61 -30.01 -8.54
C ASP A 1045 4.77 -29.23 -9.56
N ILE A 1046 4.28 -28.05 -9.17
CA ILE A 1046 3.39 -27.24 -10.01
C ILE A 1046 4.02 -26.77 -11.33
N GLN A 1047 5.34 -26.67 -11.41
CA GLN A 1047 6.07 -26.29 -12.63
C GLN A 1047 6.42 -27.53 -13.47
N LEU A 1048 6.77 -28.66 -12.85
CA LEU A 1048 7.20 -29.88 -13.57
C LEU A 1048 6.07 -30.88 -13.91
N ARG A 1049 4.88 -30.76 -13.31
CA ARG A 1049 3.74 -31.67 -13.53
C ARG A 1049 3.25 -31.71 -14.99
N GLU A 1050 3.46 -30.64 -15.73
CA GLU A 1050 3.06 -30.44 -17.12
C GLU A 1050 4.19 -30.73 -18.12
N SER A 1051 5.39 -31.10 -17.64
CA SER A 1051 6.48 -31.56 -18.51
C SER A 1051 6.06 -32.79 -19.31
N ASN A 1052 6.40 -32.85 -20.59
CA ASN A 1052 6.35 -34.05 -21.42
C ASN A 1052 7.60 -34.93 -21.31
N GLY A 1053 8.63 -34.48 -20.57
CA GLY A 1053 9.79 -35.28 -20.18
C GLY A 1053 10.71 -35.70 -21.34
N ARG A 1054 10.72 -34.92 -22.43
CA ARG A 1054 11.44 -35.24 -23.68
C ARG A 1054 11.90 -33.97 -24.39
N LYS A 1055 12.98 -34.05 -25.17
CA LYS A 1055 13.44 -32.94 -26.02
C LYS A 1055 12.42 -32.67 -27.14
N MET A 1056 11.63 -31.59 -27.02
CA MET A 1056 10.55 -31.31 -27.97
C MET A 1056 10.35 -29.83 -28.36
N LEU A 1057 9.66 -29.65 -29.48
CA LEU A 1057 9.18 -28.37 -30.01
C LEU A 1057 7.69 -28.51 -30.37
N TYR A 1058 6.90 -27.49 -30.06
CA TYR A 1058 5.50 -27.34 -30.48
C TYR A 1058 5.47 -26.38 -31.68
N VAL A 1059 4.69 -26.68 -32.72
CA VAL A 1059 4.65 -25.87 -33.95
C VAL A 1059 3.22 -25.83 -34.48
N THR A 1060 2.73 -24.63 -34.83
CA THR A 1060 1.36 -24.45 -35.33
C THR A 1060 1.18 -25.14 -36.69
N TYR A 1061 0.20 -26.03 -36.82
CA TYR A 1061 0.01 -26.81 -38.04
C TYR A 1061 -0.55 -25.97 -39.21
N THR A 1062 -1.38 -24.96 -38.93
CA THR A 1062 -2.05 -24.10 -39.93
C THR A 1062 -1.29 -22.85 -40.44
N GLU A 1063 0.00 -22.67 -40.14
CA GLU A 1063 0.78 -21.51 -40.65
C GLU A 1063 1.22 -21.70 -42.12
N ASP A 1064 0.45 -21.16 -43.07
CA ASP A 1064 0.66 -21.33 -44.52
C ASP A 1064 1.92 -20.64 -45.09
N ASN A 1065 2.65 -19.83 -44.33
CA ASN A 1065 3.87 -19.16 -44.80
C ASN A 1065 5.16 -19.94 -44.42
N ASP A 1066 5.86 -20.46 -45.43
CA ASP A 1066 7.18 -21.10 -45.32
C ASP A 1066 8.18 -20.34 -44.44
N ALA A 1067 8.35 -19.02 -44.65
CA ALA A 1067 9.32 -18.23 -43.91
C ALA A 1067 8.91 -18.06 -42.44
N THR A 1068 7.61 -17.81 -42.19
CA THR A 1068 7.09 -17.75 -40.81
C THR A 1068 7.24 -19.08 -40.09
N ARG A 1069 6.75 -20.18 -40.69
CA ARG A 1069 6.72 -21.52 -40.07
C ARG A 1069 8.13 -22.03 -39.77
N TYR A 1070 9.01 -22.06 -40.77
CA TYR A 1070 10.36 -22.60 -40.61
C TYR A 1070 11.29 -21.62 -39.88
N GLY A 1071 10.99 -20.31 -39.92
CA GLY A 1071 11.59 -19.32 -39.03
C GLY A 1071 11.25 -19.59 -37.56
N THR A 1072 9.97 -19.74 -37.21
CA THR A 1072 9.56 -20.08 -35.83
C THR A 1072 10.17 -21.41 -35.36
N MET A 1073 10.27 -22.43 -36.23
CA MET A 1073 11.00 -23.66 -35.89
C MET A 1073 12.49 -23.43 -35.56
N ALA A 1074 13.16 -22.49 -36.25
CA ALA A 1074 14.54 -22.11 -35.95
C ALA A 1074 14.66 -21.26 -34.67
N HIS A 1075 13.69 -20.39 -34.42
CA HIS A 1075 13.58 -19.57 -33.22
C HIS A 1075 13.48 -20.43 -31.96
N GLU A 1076 12.49 -21.33 -31.90
CA GLU A 1076 12.27 -22.21 -30.74
C GLU A 1076 13.39 -23.23 -30.56
N PHE A 1077 13.99 -23.75 -31.64
CA PHE A 1077 15.15 -24.62 -31.52
C PHE A 1077 16.40 -23.87 -31.01
N GLN A 1078 16.57 -22.59 -31.36
CA GLN A 1078 17.64 -21.77 -30.79
C GLN A 1078 17.44 -21.52 -29.28
N HIS A 1079 16.20 -21.38 -28.80
CA HIS A 1079 15.91 -21.33 -27.35
C HIS A 1079 16.37 -22.62 -26.65
N MET A 1080 16.02 -23.80 -27.19
CA MET A 1080 16.48 -25.09 -26.65
C MET A 1080 18.01 -25.16 -26.53
N VAL A 1081 18.70 -24.72 -27.59
CA VAL A 1081 20.17 -24.71 -27.63
C VAL A 1081 20.76 -23.71 -26.63
N ASN A 1082 20.25 -22.47 -26.53
CA ASN A 1082 20.76 -21.50 -25.56
C ASN A 1082 20.53 -21.96 -24.12
N TYR A 1083 19.32 -22.45 -23.81
CA TYR A 1083 18.97 -23.00 -22.50
C TYR A 1083 19.92 -24.11 -22.06
N TRP A 1084 20.26 -25.03 -22.97
CA TRP A 1084 21.21 -26.11 -22.70
C TRP A 1084 22.67 -25.60 -22.57
N GLN A 1085 23.14 -24.77 -23.51
CA GLN A 1085 24.51 -24.26 -23.49
C GLN A 1085 24.80 -23.38 -22.26
N LYS A 1086 23.83 -22.58 -21.78
CA LYS A 1086 23.95 -21.85 -20.51
C LYS A 1086 24.12 -22.80 -19.33
N ARG A 1087 23.24 -23.82 -19.19
CA ARG A 1087 23.32 -24.82 -18.11
C ARG A 1087 24.66 -25.55 -18.07
N LEU A 1088 25.19 -25.97 -19.23
CA LEU A 1088 26.52 -26.60 -19.34
C LEU A 1088 27.68 -25.76 -18.78
N THR A 1089 27.51 -24.43 -18.68
CA THR A 1089 28.52 -23.50 -18.13
C THR A 1089 28.25 -23.05 -16.69
N GLY A 1090 27.18 -23.56 -16.04
CA GLY A 1090 26.69 -23.04 -14.77
C GLY A 1090 26.12 -21.62 -14.87
N GLY A 1091 25.72 -21.19 -16.07
CA GLY A 1091 25.08 -19.90 -16.33
C GLY A 1091 23.58 -19.91 -16.02
N GLY A 1092 23.07 -18.75 -15.58
CA GLY A 1092 21.64 -18.51 -15.50
C GLY A 1092 20.97 -18.30 -16.87
N TYR A 1093 19.65 -18.19 -16.87
CA TYR A 1093 18.87 -17.88 -18.08
C TYR A 1093 19.28 -16.52 -18.68
N GLU A 1094 19.35 -16.44 -20.00
CA GLU A 1094 19.82 -15.24 -20.70
C GLU A 1094 18.77 -14.11 -20.62
N ALA A 1095 19.24 -12.86 -20.55
CA ALA A 1095 18.33 -11.71 -20.46
C ALA A 1095 17.40 -11.66 -21.68
N THR A 1096 16.09 -11.51 -21.49
CA THR A 1096 15.06 -11.74 -22.51
C THR A 1096 15.32 -11.03 -23.84
N TRP A 1097 15.72 -9.75 -23.79
CA TRP A 1097 16.07 -8.97 -25.00
C TRP A 1097 17.27 -9.54 -25.78
N LEU A 1098 18.23 -10.15 -25.09
CA LEU A 1098 19.40 -10.77 -25.72
C LEU A 1098 19.07 -12.19 -26.21
N ASN A 1099 18.24 -12.92 -25.45
CA ASN A 1099 17.74 -14.24 -25.83
C ASN A 1099 16.90 -14.15 -27.12
N GLU A 1100 15.76 -13.44 -27.09
CA GLU A 1100 14.85 -13.27 -28.23
C GLU A 1100 15.54 -12.60 -29.43
N GLY A 1101 16.53 -11.73 -29.18
CA GLY A 1101 17.37 -11.16 -30.23
C GLY A 1101 18.25 -12.20 -30.95
N MET A 1102 18.77 -13.19 -30.22
CA MET A 1102 19.49 -14.34 -30.80
C MET A 1102 18.54 -15.28 -31.54
N SER A 1103 17.34 -15.52 -31.01
CA SER A 1103 16.31 -16.38 -31.62
C SER A 1103 15.78 -15.78 -32.93
N LYS A 1104 15.59 -14.45 -32.96
CA LYS A 1104 15.32 -13.70 -34.20
C LYS A 1104 16.48 -13.68 -35.19
N PHE A 1105 17.72 -13.70 -34.71
CA PHE A 1105 18.88 -13.84 -35.58
C PHE A 1105 19.05 -15.29 -36.11
N ALA A 1106 18.61 -16.29 -35.35
CA ALA A 1106 18.52 -17.69 -35.77
C ALA A 1106 17.64 -17.86 -37.03
N GLU A 1107 16.51 -17.14 -37.11
CA GLU A 1107 15.65 -17.09 -38.30
C GLU A 1107 16.45 -16.63 -39.54
N GLU A 1108 17.25 -15.57 -39.44
CA GLU A 1108 18.06 -15.06 -40.56
C GLU A 1108 19.15 -16.04 -40.99
N VAL A 1109 19.90 -16.64 -40.05
CA VAL A 1109 21.01 -17.55 -40.39
C VAL A 1109 20.55 -18.92 -40.89
N CYS A 1110 19.32 -19.33 -40.57
CA CYS A 1110 18.65 -20.48 -41.19
C CYS A 1110 18.06 -20.18 -42.58
N GLY A 1111 18.08 -18.92 -43.04
CA GLY A 1111 17.57 -18.51 -44.35
C GLY A 1111 16.08 -18.16 -44.35
N TYR A 1112 15.51 -17.80 -43.21
CA TYR A 1112 14.09 -17.47 -43.01
C TYR A 1112 13.88 -16.05 -42.43
N GLY A 1113 14.86 -15.17 -42.57
CA GLY A 1113 14.80 -13.80 -42.06
C GLY A 1113 14.18 -12.79 -43.03
N VAL A 1114 14.29 -11.51 -42.66
CA VAL A 1114 13.73 -10.37 -43.42
C VAL A 1114 14.19 -10.36 -44.89
N LEU A 1115 15.44 -10.74 -45.17
CA LEU A 1115 15.99 -10.79 -46.53
C LEU A 1115 15.25 -11.80 -47.43
N GLN A 1116 14.76 -12.89 -46.84
CA GLN A 1116 14.03 -13.97 -47.52
C GLN A 1116 12.50 -13.76 -47.50
N GLY A 1117 12.02 -12.64 -46.97
CA GLY A 1117 10.61 -12.23 -47.02
C GLY A 1117 9.81 -12.49 -45.75
N ASP A 1118 10.48 -12.66 -44.60
CA ASP A 1118 9.77 -12.70 -43.32
C ASP A 1118 9.06 -11.37 -43.03
N LYS A 1119 7.73 -11.46 -42.95
CA LYS A 1119 6.83 -10.36 -42.61
C LYS A 1119 6.73 -10.13 -41.10
N ASN A 1120 6.97 -11.16 -40.29
CA ASN A 1120 6.85 -11.11 -38.84
C ASN A 1120 7.94 -10.20 -38.25
N THR A 1121 9.22 -10.50 -38.50
CA THR A 1121 10.33 -9.67 -37.99
C THR A 1121 10.32 -8.26 -38.56
N ALA A 1122 9.87 -8.06 -39.80
CA ALA A 1122 9.67 -6.72 -40.35
C ALA A 1122 8.56 -5.92 -39.63
N LEU A 1123 7.43 -6.55 -39.30
CA LEU A 1123 6.38 -5.94 -38.48
C LEU A 1123 6.89 -5.63 -37.06
N LEU A 1124 7.69 -6.52 -36.47
CA LEU A 1124 8.30 -6.31 -35.16
C LEU A 1124 9.32 -5.14 -35.16
N ILE A 1125 10.05 -4.93 -36.28
CA ILE A 1125 10.88 -3.74 -36.50
C ILE A 1125 10.02 -2.47 -36.62
N GLU A 1126 8.88 -2.53 -37.31
CA GLU A 1126 7.94 -1.40 -37.42
C GLU A 1126 7.32 -1.02 -36.06
N LEU A 1127 6.95 -2.02 -35.25
CA LEU A 1127 6.49 -1.81 -33.88
C LEU A 1127 7.62 -1.22 -33.02
N SER A 1128 8.83 -1.76 -33.07
CA SER A 1128 9.99 -1.16 -32.40
C SER A 1128 10.21 0.31 -32.77
N GLN A 1129 10.18 0.67 -34.06
CA GLN A 1129 10.36 2.05 -34.51
C GLN A 1129 9.25 2.99 -34.01
N LYS A 1130 7.98 2.53 -34.01
CA LYS A 1130 6.82 3.30 -33.53
C LYS A 1130 6.94 3.64 -32.05
N GLU A 1131 7.39 2.70 -31.22
CA GLU A 1131 7.56 2.91 -29.78
C GLU A 1131 8.89 3.60 -29.43
N PHE A 1132 9.95 3.42 -30.22
CA PHE A 1132 11.25 4.10 -30.04
C PHE A 1132 11.16 5.62 -30.14
N ASN A 1133 10.19 6.14 -30.89
CA ASN A 1133 9.94 7.57 -31.08
C ASN A 1133 8.86 8.16 -30.13
N LYS A 1134 8.45 7.43 -29.08
CA LYS A 1134 7.53 7.93 -28.04
C LYS A 1134 8.29 8.50 -26.82
N SER A 1135 7.54 8.99 -25.83
CA SER A 1135 8.05 9.40 -24.52
C SER A 1135 7.32 8.63 -23.42
N PRO A 1136 8.02 7.82 -22.58
CA PRO A 1136 9.43 7.46 -22.72
C PRO A 1136 9.69 6.65 -24.02
N PRO A 1137 10.90 6.71 -24.59
CA PRO A 1137 11.24 5.93 -25.78
C PRO A 1137 11.46 4.45 -25.43
N LEU A 1138 11.15 3.56 -26.37
CA LEU A 1138 11.43 2.13 -26.23
C LEU A 1138 12.93 1.87 -25.98
N SER A 1139 13.22 1.15 -24.90
CA SER A 1139 14.58 0.71 -24.54
C SER A 1139 14.92 -0.64 -25.17
N LEU A 1140 16.19 -0.86 -25.48
CA LEU A 1140 16.69 -2.19 -25.86
C LEU A 1140 16.67 -3.17 -24.68
N THR A 1141 17.02 -2.71 -23.47
CA THR A 1141 17.31 -3.60 -22.33
C THR A 1141 16.16 -3.73 -21.33
N ASN A 1142 15.15 -2.87 -21.40
CA ASN A 1142 13.92 -2.98 -20.62
C ASN A 1142 12.82 -3.55 -21.53
N TRP A 1143 12.66 -4.88 -21.51
CA TRP A 1143 11.74 -5.61 -22.38
C TRP A 1143 10.29 -5.27 -22.04
N THR A 1144 9.51 -4.82 -23.04
CA THR A 1144 8.10 -4.43 -22.88
C THR A 1144 7.16 -5.19 -23.83
N GLY A 1145 7.58 -6.38 -24.26
CA GLY A 1145 6.77 -7.29 -25.06
C GLY A 1145 7.07 -7.28 -26.56
N LEU A 1146 6.07 -7.60 -27.38
CA LEU A 1146 6.15 -7.65 -28.86
C LEU A 1146 6.86 -6.45 -29.52
N ASN A 1147 6.75 -5.25 -28.93
CA ASN A 1147 7.43 -4.05 -29.43
C ASN A 1147 8.97 -4.11 -29.34
N SER A 1148 9.53 -4.98 -28.50
CA SER A 1148 10.96 -5.01 -28.13
C SER A 1148 11.81 -5.92 -29.04
N TYR A 1149 11.16 -6.83 -29.78
CA TYR A 1149 11.79 -7.79 -30.69
C TYR A 1149 12.63 -7.13 -31.78
N GLY A 1150 12.13 -6.07 -32.43
CA GLY A 1150 12.80 -5.44 -33.56
C GLY A 1150 14.14 -4.79 -33.18
N LEU A 1151 14.19 -4.06 -32.06
CA LEU A 1151 15.45 -3.54 -31.49
C LEU A 1151 16.42 -4.67 -31.17
N SER A 1152 15.91 -5.73 -30.54
CA SER A 1152 16.69 -6.88 -30.07
C SER A 1152 17.36 -7.65 -31.21
N TYR A 1153 16.60 -7.96 -32.26
CA TYR A 1153 17.10 -8.51 -33.53
C TYR A 1153 18.17 -7.60 -34.16
N LEU A 1154 17.88 -6.31 -34.32
CA LEU A 1154 18.81 -5.36 -34.95
C LEU A 1154 20.08 -5.13 -34.11
N PHE A 1155 20.04 -5.36 -32.80
CA PHE A 1155 21.21 -5.30 -31.92
C PHE A 1155 22.06 -6.56 -32.03
N VAL A 1156 21.48 -7.75 -31.95
CA VAL A 1156 22.24 -9.01 -32.13
C VAL A 1156 22.82 -9.09 -33.54
N ARG A 1157 22.10 -8.63 -34.57
CA ARG A 1157 22.59 -8.50 -35.95
C ARG A 1157 23.73 -7.47 -36.09
N PHE A 1158 23.80 -6.47 -35.21
CA PHE A 1158 24.94 -5.53 -35.15
C PHE A 1158 26.16 -6.15 -34.45
N LEU A 1159 25.96 -6.93 -33.39
CA LEU A 1159 27.02 -7.68 -32.71
C LEU A 1159 27.62 -8.75 -33.63
N ALA A 1160 26.76 -9.56 -34.23
CA ALA A 1160 27.07 -10.61 -35.19
C ALA A 1160 27.41 -10.04 -36.59
N GLN A 1161 28.14 -8.93 -36.64
CA GLN A 1161 28.78 -8.42 -37.84
C GLN A 1161 30.19 -9.00 -37.95
N GLU A 1162 30.45 -9.72 -39.03
CA GLU A 1162 31.76 -10.27 -39.35
C GLU A 1162 32.88 -9.21 -39.25
N ASN A 1163 33.97 -9.57 -38.58
CA ASN A 1163 35.16 -8.75 -38.35
C ASN A 1163 34.94 -7.42 -37.58
N ARG A 1164 33.78 -7.20 -36.93
CA ARG A 1164 33.56 -5.99 -36.08
C ARG A 1164 34.45 -5.99 -34.83
N TYR A 1165 34.63 -7.14 -34.19
CA TYR A 1165 35.40 -7.30 -32.95
C TYR A 1165 36.67 -8.15 -33.14
N GLY A 1166 37.15 -8.28 -34.38
CA GLY A 1166 38.26 -9.18 -34.73
C GLY A 1166 37.87 -10.67 -34.82
N THR A 1167 36.57 -10.96 -34.73
CA THR A 1167 35.97 -12.30 -34.73
C THR A 1167 34.97 -12.46 -35.88
N THR A 1168 34.63 -13.70 -36.20
CA THR A 1168 33.47 -14.03 -37.04
C THR A 1168 32.17 -13.84 -36.27
N TYR A 1169 31.08 -13.60 -37.01
CA TYR A 1169 29.73 -13.49 -36.47
C TYR A 1169 29.26 -14.76 -35.72
N ARG A 1170 29.76 -15.93 -36.15
CA ARG A 1170 29.57 -17.22 -35.49
C ARG A 1170 30.25 -17.32 -34.13
N GLU A 1171 31.48 -16.80 -34.00
CA GLU A 1171 32.17 -16.79 -32.71
C GLU A 1171 31.47 -15.87 -31.71
N VAL A 1172 30.85 -14.78 -32.17
CA VAL A 1172 29.98 -13.93 -31.34
C VAL A 1172 28.76 -14.70 -30.84
N THR A 1173 28.00 -15.37 -31.72
CA THR A 1173 26.80 -16.12 -31.31
C THR A 1173 27.11 -17.34 -30.44
N ARG A 1174 28.21 -18.06 -30.72
CA ARG A 1174 28.69 -19.14 -29.84
C ARG A 1174 29.08 -18.61 -28.47
N SER A 1175 29.91 -17.56 -28.41
CA SER A 1175 30.38 -16.99 -27.14
C SER A 1175 29.25 -16.38 -26.31
N LEU A 1176 28.14 -15.95 -26.92
CA LEU A 1176 26.96 -15.51 -26.19
C LEU A 1176 26.31 -16.68 -25.43
N VAL A 1177 26.06 -17.82 -26.08
CA VAL A 1177 25.34 -18.95 -25.46
C VAL A 1177 26.23 -19.84 -24.59
N SER A 1178 27.53 -19.98 -24.91
CA SER A 1178 28.50 -20.77 -24.13
C SER A 1178 29.24 -19.96 -23.04
N SER A 1179 28.55 -18.95 -22.49
CA SER A 1179 29.05 -18.04 -21.46
C SER A 1179 28.10 -18.01 -20.27
N SER A 1180 28.64 -18.20 -19.07
CA SER A 1180 27.88 -18.13 -17.82
C SER A 1180 27.41 -16.72 -17.44
N LYS A 1181 27.85 -15.70 -18.18
CA LYS A 1181 27.37 -14.32 -18.06
C LYS A 1181 26.07 -14.13 -18.82
N THR A 1182 25.29 -13.14 -18.42
CA THR A 1182 24.02 -12.75 -19.07
C THR A 1182 23.95 -11.25 -19.36
N GLY A 1183 23.06 -10.88 -20.28
CA GLY A 1183 22.72 -9.51 -20.66
C GLY A 1183 23.93 -8.64 -21.03
N THR A 1184 23.97 -7.44 -20.46
CA THR A 1184 25.00 -6.42 -20.75
C THR A 1184 26.42 -6.90 -20.39
N ALA A 1185 26.56 -7.71 -19.35
CA ALA A 1185 27.83 -8.29 -18.91
C ALA A 1185 28.32 -9.41 -19.86
N ASN A 1186 27.40 -10.12 -20.52
CA ASN A 1186 27.74 -11.10 -21.55
C ASN A 1186 28.25 -10.41 -22.83
N VAL A 1187 27.51 -9.42 -23.32
CA VAL A 1187 27.91 -8.63 -24.50
C VAL A 1187 29.28 -7.98 -24.29
N ALA A 1188 29.50 -7.30 -23.15
CA ALA A 1188 30.77 -6.64 -22.85
C ALA A 1188 31.97 -7.60 -22.77
N ALA A 1189 31.73 -8.88 -22.44
CA ALA A 1189 32.78 -9.90 -22.42
C ALA A 1189 33.24 -10.33 -23.82
N ILE A 1190 32.39 -10.15 -24.83
CA ILE A 1190 32.58 -10.63 -26.21
C ILE A 1190 33.03 -9.49 -27.12
N THR A 1191 32.51 -8.27 -26.91
CA THR A 1191 32.94 -7.08 -27.64
C THR A 1191 34.28 -6.51 -27.15
N GLY A 1192 34.73 -6.94 -25.97
CA GLY A 1192 35.97 -6.46 -25.32
C GLY A 1192 35.88 -5.02 -24.81
N GLU A 1193 34.68 -4.45 -24.74
CA GLU A 1193 34.42 -3.06 -24.34
C GLU A 1193 33.17 -2.94 -23.48
N ALA A 1194 33.00 -1.80 -22.81
CA ALA A 1194 31.83 -1.56 -21.97
C ALA A 1194 30.54 -1.51 -22.81
N PHE A 1195 29.45 -2.07 -22.27
CA PHE A 1195 28.18 -2.24 -23.00
C PHE A 1195 27.61 -0.92 -23.53
N ASP A 1196 27.77 0.19 -22.79
CA ASP A 1196 27.38 1.53 -23.21
C ASP A 1196 28.10 2.00 -24.50
N VAL A 1197 29.37 1.64 -24.67
CA VAL A 1197 30.15 1.94 -25.88
C VAL A 1197 29.59 1.14 -27.07
N THR A 1198 29.37 -0.16 -26.88
CA THR A 1198 28.73 -1.02 -27.89
C THR A 1198 27.33 -0.52 -28.26
N LEU A 1199 26.52 -0.11 -27.28
CA LEU A 1199 25.17 0.44 -27.45
C LEU A 1199 25.18 1.78 -28.22
N ALA A 1200 26.12 2.68 -27.89
CA ALA A 1200 26.27 3.96 -28.60
C ALA A 1200 26.68 3.76 -30.08
N LYS A 1201 27.58 2.81 -30.35
CA LYS A 1201 27.95 2.42 -31.72
C LYS A 1201 26.78 1.82 -32.50
N TRP A 1202 25.94 1.02 -31.84
CA TRP A 1202 24.72 0.46 -32.43
C TRP A 1202 23.68 1.55 -32.74
N GLY A 1203 23.39 2.46 -31.81
CA GLY A 1203 22.46 3.57 -32.04
C GLY A 1203 22.91 4.46 -33.20
N LEU A 1204 24.21 4.72 -33.29
CA LEU A 1204 24.82 5.41 -34.42
C LEU A 1204 24.69 4.61 -35.74
N SER A 1205 24.72 3.28 -35.69
CA SER A 1205 24.49 2.41 -36.86
C SER A 1205 23.07 2.47 -37.40
N LEU A 1206 22.05 2.55 -36.52
CA LEU A 1206 20.65 2.76 -36.91
C LEU A 1206 20.44 4.16 -37.51
N TYR A 1207 21.02 5.19 -36.88
CA TYR A 1207 20.93 6.58 -37.34
C TYR A 1207 21.59 6.79 -38.71
N LEU A 1208 22.81 6.28 -38.90
CA LEU A 1208 23.56 6.46 -40.15
C LEU A 1208 23.10 5.53 -41.29
N ASN A 1209 22.48 4.39 -40.97
CA ASN A 1209 22.00 3.38 -41.94
C ASN A 1209 23.04 3.06 -43.04
N ARG A 1210 24.33 2.91 -42.67
CA ARG A 1210 25.45 2.66 -43.61
C ARG A 1210 25.51 1.21 -44.13
N PHE A 1211 24.40 0.73 -44.69
CA PHE A 1211 24.24 -0.66 -45.13
C PHE A 1211 25.17 -1.12 -46.28
N GLN A 1212 25.82 -0.17 -46.95
CA GLN A 1212 26.78 -0.42 -48.03
C GLN A 1212 28.26 -0.39 -47.58
N SER A 1213 28.57 -0.04 -46.32
CA SER A 1213 29.99 -0.03 -45.91
C SER A 1213 30.52 -1.43 -45.66
N THR A 1214 31.69 -1.71 -46.23
CA THR A 1214 32.48 -2.93 -46.02
C THR A 1214 33.58 -2.75 -44.95
N ASN A 1215 33.70 -1.55 -44.39
CA ASN A 1215 34.66 -1.22 -43.34
C ASN A 1215 34.07 -1.58 -41.97
N SER A 1216 34.69 -2.52 -41.24
CA SER A 1216 34.17 -2.94 -39.92
C SER A 1216 34.22 -1.84 -38.85
N LYS A 1217 34.97 -0.76 -39.08
CA LYS A 1217 35.00 0.46 -38.25
C LYS A 1217 33.90 1.46 -38.60
N ASP A 1218 33.08 1.22 -39.63
CA ASP A 1218 31.88 2.01 -39.89
C ASP A 1218 30.70 1.55 -39.02
N TYR A 1219 29.97 2.55 -38.52
CA TYR A 1219 28.74 2.35 -37.76
C TYR A 1219 27.58 2.23 -38.75
N GLY A 1220 27.26 0.99 -39.10
CA GLY A 1220 26.16 0.58 -39.98
C GLY A 1220 25.83 -0.90 -39.83
N LEU A 1221 24.75 -1.33 -40.50
CA LEU A 1221 24.31 -2.72 -40.63
C LEU A 1221 24.50 -3.21 -42.09
N PRO A 1222 25.65 -3.80 -42.44
CA PRO A 1222 25.89 -4.31 -43.79
C PRO A 1222 24.77 -5.22 -44.33
N GLY A 1223 24.48 -5.07 -45.63
CA GLY A 1223 23.46 -5.82 -46.37
C GLY A 1223 22.01 -5.40 -46.11
N LEU A 1224 21.70 -4.81 -44.95
CA LEU A 1224 20.35 -4.45 -44.53
C LEU A 1224 20.14 -2.93 -44.55
N ASN A 1225 19.61 -2.42 -45.67
CA ASN A 1225 19.05 -1.08 -45.71
C ASN A 1225 17.78 -1.06 -44.86
N LEU A 1226 17.80 -0.32 -43.75
CA LEU A 1226 16.62 -0.19 -42.87
C LEU A 1226 15.44 0.49 -43.57
N ARG A 1227 15.63 1.13 -44.74
CA ARG A 1227 14.59 1.69 -45.61
C ARG A 1227 14.50 0.96 -46.96
N GLY A 1228 14.91 -0.30 -47.00
CA GLY A 1228 14.92 -1.15 -48.19
C GLY A 1228 13.69 -2.03 -48.33
N ALA A 1229 13.56 -2.69 -49.48
CA ALA A 1229 12.54 -3.72 -49.73
C ALA A 1229 13.21 -5.04 -50.16
N TYR A 1230 12.72 -6.14 -49.60
CA TYR A 1230 13.30 -7.48 -49.66
C TYR A 1230 12.18 -8.50 -49.84
N SER A 1231 12.19 -9.26 -50.94
CA SER A 1231 11.31 -10.44 -51.14
C SER A 1231 9.80 -10.20 -50.88
N GLY A 1232 9.30 -8.98 -51.16
CA GLY A 1232 7.90 -8.58 -50.94
C GLY A 1232 7.59 -7.90 -49.59
N VAL A 1233 8.63 -7.62 -48.80
CA VAL A 1233 8.58 -6.95 -47.48
C VAL A 1233 9.37 -5.65 -47.54
N THR A 1234 8.92 -4.60 -46.84
CA THR A 1234 9.59 -3.28 -46.81
C THR A 1234 9.91 -2.89 -45.38
N LEU A 1235 11.13 -2.43 -45.11
CA LEU A 1235 11.52 -1.93 -43.80
C LEU A 1235 11.22 -0.41 -43.65
N PRO A 1236 10.74 0.03 -42.48
CA PRO A 1236 10.21 1.39 -42.26
C PRO A 1236 11.27 2.42 -41.80
N GLY A 1237 12.50 1.98 -41.60
CA GLY A 1237 13.64 2.79 -41.22
C GLY A 1237 13.84 2.95 -39.72
N PHE A 1238 14.86 3.74 -39.38
CA PHE A 1238 14.80 4.60 -38.20
C PHE A 1238 14.85 6.04 -38.69
N VAL A 1239 14.07 6.92 -38.06
CA VAL A 1239 13.94 8.34 -38.41
C VAL A 1239 13.98 9.13 -37.11
N PRO A 1240 14.98 10.00 -36.88
CA PRO A 1240 15.01 10.85 -35.70
C PRO A 1240 13.87 11.88 -35.77
N GLN A 1241 13.15 12.08 -34.67
CA GLN A 1241 12.25 13.24 -34.58
C GLN A 1241 13.07 14.54 -34.53
N MET A 1242 12.82 15.43 -35.49
CA MET A 1242 13.29 16.81 -35.45
C MET A 1242 12.32 17.62 -34.60
N VAL A 1243 12.60 17.74 -33.30
CA VAL A 1243 11.75 18.50 -32.37
C VAL A 1243 11.82 20.00 -32.73
N THR A 1244 10.75 20.52 -33.33
CA THR A 1244 10.65 21.94 -33.70
C THR A 1244 10.23 22.79 -32.52
N THR A 1245 10.85 23.96 -32.38
CA THR A 1245 10.81 24.85 -31.18
C THR A 1245 9.50 25.65 -31.02
N SER A 1246 8.34 25.05 -31.29
CA SER A 1246 7.05 25.75 -31.41
C SER A 1246 5.91 25.19 -30.55
N GLN A 1247 6.22 24.32 -29.58
CA GLN A 1247 5.28 23.89 -28.53
C GLN A 1247 5.99 23.79 -27.17
N VAL A 1248 6.31 24.96 -26.60
CA VAL A 1248 6.55 25.22 -25.16
C VAL A 1248 5.92 26.57 -24.86
#